data_AF-A0A367ZQ73-F1
#
_entry.id   AF-A0A367ZQ73-F1
#
_cell.length_a   1.000
_cell.length_b   1.000
_cell.length_c   1.000
_cell.angle_alpha   90.00
_cell.angle_beta   90.00
_cell.angle_gamma   90.00
#
_symmetry.space_group_name_H-M   'P 1'
#
loop_
_entity.id
_entity.type
_entity.pdbx_description
1 polymer ?
#
loop_
_entity_poly.entity_id
_entity_poly.type
_entity_poly.pdbx_seq_one_letter_code
_entity_poly.pdbx_strand_id
1 'polypeptide(L)'
;MKPIRIPPRAAVAMIWTYARQRLAEQARAVAFIVLYLVLFQLVVLQTVPKGAGRVAGGLGMVVVGLAFFLEGLFLGLMPLGERVGQQLPQRTTLPVILGFGLLLGVGATLAEPAIAALQTGGLTVTPWDAPLLYRLLETEPENLVIAVGAGVGVAVAAGMLRTWFGWSLKTLLFPTVGLVLGLSIFCTRDENLATIINLAWDTGGVTTGPVTVPLVLSLGIGVSRSMGHRQGTAEGFGIIALASLFPVLSVLLFAIALNHSTPRPASEAEFFAPANREAARRLVPTDEKLARLAFQRGSETARRALFPEATQHAAAIASLTMPAVRQALLGPLALEDWLLQRASPAEQALFKEALARQPDGLAHPAPALGGVVLSAAGMAVRAVVPLVALLLVVLVVILRDRPRRPDEVLLGIAFSWVGMTVLTSGIALGLGPLGDQVGRPLPRVFRSVPQEEGRLLLQPFDPAAVFPVYGRDGRAHPHFFLQNRAGEPVPVPFDPARFDPATGRYEHIVKRPPLFGPGLSLLGVALVFLFAFGMGYGSTMAEPALSALGRSVEELTVGTIKRGGVIQAVSLGVGLGLTVGVARILYHLPTVWLLVPAYGLLLVLTWLSEEDLTGFAWDAGGVTTGPVTVPLVLAMGLGIGNGLEVVDGFGIVAMASVFPIITMLLYGLLIRARQRQSVPGQAAGEAGHAG
;
A
#
# COMPACT_ATOMS: atom_id res chain seq x y z
N MET A 1 -12.40 -3.09 45.02
CA MET A 1 -11.25 -2.30 45.48
C MET A 1 -11.75 -0.90 45.82
N LYS A 2 -11.35 -0.30 46.95
CA LYS A 2 -11.70 1.11 47.24
C LYS A 2 -11.01 2.01 46.20
N PRO A 3 -11.71 3.02 45.63
CA PRO A 3 -11.10 3.91 44.65
C PRO A 3 -9.95 4.68 45.30
N ILE A 4 -8.74 4.53 44.76
CA ILE A 4 -7.57 5.27 45.19
C ILE A 4 -7.80 6.72 44.75
N ARG A 5 -7.95 7.65 45.72
CA ARG A 5 -8.07 9.07 45.43
C ARG A 5 -6.69 9.64 45.12
N ILE A 6 -6.36 9.71 43.84
CA ILE A 6 -5.12 10.34 43.37
C ILE A 6 -5.40 11.86 43.24
N PRO A 7 -4.57 12.74 43.82
CA PRO A 7 -4.74 14.17 43.65
C PRO A 7 -4.59 14.56 42.17
N PRO A 8 -5.36 15.53 41.65
CA PRO A 8 -5.46 15.80 40.21
C PRO A 8 -4.12 16.15 39.57
N ARG A 9 -3.23 16.85 40.29
CA ARG A 9 -1.86 17.14 39.82
C ARG A 9 -1.03 15.87 39.64
N ALA A 10 -1.13 14.92 40.57
CA ALA A 10 -0.42 13.64 40.46
C ALA A 10 -1.02 12.77 39.35
N ALA A 11 -2.35 12.77 39.20
CA ALA A 11 -3.01 12.06 38.11
C ALA A 11 -2.56 12.57 36.73
N VAL A 12 -2.53 13.89 36.54
CA VAL A 12 -2.03 14.51 35.30
C VAL A 12 -0.54 14.18 35.09
N ALA A 13 0.29 14.21 36.13
CA ALA A 13 1.70 13.87 36.02
C ALA A 13 1.93 12.40 35.61
N MET A 14 1.15 11.46 36.16
CA MET A 14 1.20 10.05 35.81
C MET A 14 0.77 9.82 34.36
N ILE A 15 -0.37 10.40 33.95
CA ILE A 15 -0.89 10.29 32.58
C ILE A 15 0.09 10.93 31.59
N TRP A 16 0.65 12.10 31.90
CA TRP A 16 1.61 12.77 31.02
C TRP A 16 2.90 11.96 30.86
N THR A 17 3.41 11.36 31.95
CA THR A 17 4.61 10.52 31.87
C THR A 17 4.38 9.31 30.97
N TYR A 18 3.22 8.66 31.11
CA TYR A 18 2.79 7.56 30.26
C TYR A 18 2.61 7.98 28.80
N ALA A 19 1.83 9.03 28.56
CA ALA A 19 1.56 9.57 27.22
C ALA A 19 2.85 10.02 26.51
N ARG A 20 3.76 10.68 27.23
CA ARG A 20 5.07 11.10 26.70
C ARG A 20 5.90 9.90 26.28
N GLN A 21 5.90 8.81 27.05
CA GLN A 21 6.62 7.59 26.68
C GLN A 21 6.05 6.97 25.41
N ARG A 22 4.72 6.83 25.32
CA ARG A 22 4.04 6.31 24.13
C ARG A 22 4.29 7.17 22.89
N LEU A 23 4.14 8.50 23.02
CA LEU A 23 4.39 9.42 21.93
C LEU A 23 5.87 9.41 21.50
N ALA A 24 6.82 9.29 22.44
CA ALA A 24 8.24 9.19 22.11
C ALA A 24 8.58 7.89 21.36
N GLU A 25 7.94 6.77 21.72
CA GLU A 25 8.07 5.50 20.99
C GLU A 25 7.59 5.66 19.54
N GLN A 26 6.38 6.22 19.33
CA GLN A 26 5.83 6.43 17.98
C GLN A 26 6.63 7.48 17.19
N ALA A 27 7.05 8.56 17.84
CA ALA A 27 7.86 9.59 17.22
C ALA A 27 9.19 9.03 16.73
N ARG A 28 9.87 8.18 17.51
CA ARG A 28 11.12 7.54 17.09
C ARG A 28 10.93 6.64 15.89
N ALA A 29 9.86 5.85 15.88
CA ALA A 29 9.53 4.95 14.76
C ALA A 29 9.31 5.73 13.46
N VAL A 30 8.50 6.78 13.52
CA VAL A 30 8.16 7.61 12.36
C VAL A 30 9.32 8.53 11.95
N ALA A 31 10.09 9.07 12.91
CA ALA A 31 11.20 9.97 12.64
C ALA A 31 12.33 9.28 11.87
N PHE A 32 12.62 8.01 12.14
CA PHE A 32 13.59 7.26 11.35
C PHE A 32 13.20 7.25 9.88
N ILE A 33 11.96 6.85 9.59
CA ILE A 33 11.43 6.76 8.22
C ILE A 33 11.49 8.13 7.55
N VAL A 34 11.04 9.19 8.24
CA VAL A 34 11.01 10.53 7.66
C VAL A 34 12.40 11.09 7.42
N LEU A 35 13.31 10.93 8.39
CA LEU A 35 14.70 11.35 8.23
C LEU A 35 15.33 10.63 7.04
N TYR A 36 15.10 9.33 6.91
CA TYR A 36 15.60 8.53 5.80
C TYR A 36 15.09 9.05 4.45
N LEU A 37 13.79 9.31 4.34
CA LEU A 37 13.17 9.80 3.11
C LEU A 37 13.60 11.24 2.77
N VAL A 38 13.69 12.12 3.76
CA VAL A 38 14.15 13.51 3.58
C VAL A 38 15.62 13.53 3.17
N LEU A 39 16.47 12.72 3.83
CA LEU A 39 17.88 12.59 3.45
C LEU A 39 18.01 12.11 2.02
N PHE A 40 17.22 11.11 1.62
CA PHE A 40 17.21 10.63 0.24
C PHE A 40 16.74 11.71 -0.74
N GLN A 41 15.68 12.46 -0.43
CA GLN A 41 15.20 13.55 -1.29
C GLN A 41 16.24 14.67 -1.46
N LEU A 42 16.93 15.06 -0.38
CA LEU A 42 17.90 16.15 -0.39
C LEU A 42 19.24 15.74 -1.02
N VAL A 43 19.78 14.58 -0.61
CA VAL A 43 21.11 14.12 -1.01
C VAL A 43 21.08 13.43 -2.36
N VAL A 44 20.10 12.54 -2.58
CA VAL A 44 20.03 11.71 -3.80
C VAL A 44 19.20 12.38 -4.88
N LEU A 45 17.96 12.78 -4.59
CA LEU A 45 17.07 13.34 -5.62
C LEU A 45 17.34 14.83 -5.89
N GLN A 46 18.11 15.50 -5.03
CA GLN A 46 18.38 16.95 -5.09
C GLN A 46 17.09 17.79 -5.21
N THR A 47 16.03 17.34 -4.54
CA THR A 47 14.72 17.99 -4.53
C THR A 47 14.32 18.40 -3.12
N VAL A 48 13.81 19.61 -2.96
CA VAL A 48 13.21 20.06 -1.71
C VAL A 48 11.77 19.53 -1.62
N PRO A 49 11.35 18.95 -0.48
CA PRO A 49 9.97 18.48 -0.29
C PRO A 49 8.97 19.62 -0.53
N LYS A 50 8.03 19.41 -1.44
CA LYS A 50 6.98 20.40 -1.71
C LYS A 50 5.94 20.35 -0.59
N GLY A 51 5.53 21.52 -0.10
CA GLY A 51 4.52 21.60 0.96
C GLY A 51 5.01 21.05 2.31
N ALA A 52 6.28 21.25 2.65
CA ALA A 52 6.93 20.71 3.85
C ALA A 52 6.13 20.93 5.15
N GLY A 53 5.47 22.09 5.31
CA GLY A 53 4.61 22.36 6.48
C GLY A 53 3.39 21.44 6.58
N ARG A 54 2.74 21.15 5.45
CA ARG A 54 1.59 20.21 5.39
C ARG A 54 2.04 18.78 5.65
N VAL A 55 3.17 18.38 5.07
CA VAL A 55 3.75 17.04 5.28
C VAL A 55 4.16 16.86 6.74
N ALA A 56 4.83 17.84 7.35
CA ALA A 56 5.21 17.81 8.77
C ALA A 56 3.99 17.78 9.70
N GLY A 57 2.95 18.58 9.41
CA GLY A 57 1.69 18.53 10.14
C GLY A 57 1.01 17.17 10.05
N GLY A 58 0.90 16.61 8.84
CA GLY A 58 0.36 15.27 8.61
C GLY A 58 1.16 14.19 9.34
N LEU A 59 2.50 14.31 9.37
CA LEU A 59 3.36 13.39 10.10
C LEU A 59 3.15 13.47 11.62
N GLY A 60 2.99 14.69 12.17
CA GLY A 60 2.63 14.88 13.57
C GLY A 60 1.30 14.21 13.90
N MET A 61 0.32 14.30 13.00
CA MET A 61 -0.95 13.56 13.11
C MET A 61 -0.73 12.04 13.08
N VAL A 62 0.14 11.50 12.22
CA VAL A 62 0.45 10.06 12.22
C VAL A 62 1.00 9.62 13.57
N VAL A 63 1.95 10.35 14.15
CA VAL A 63 2.55 10.01 15.46
C VAL A 63 1.50 10.00 16.57
N VAL A 64 0.69 11.04 16.65
CA VAL A 64 -0.36 11.15 17.68
C VAL A 64 -1.45 10.11 17.43
N GLY A 65 -1.92 9.98 16.20
CA GLY A 65 -2.96 9.05 15.79
C GLY A 65 -2.57 7.60 16.07
N LEU A 66 -1.34 7.20 15.70
CA LEU A 66 -0.83 5.86 15.97
C LEU A 66 -0.72 5.58 17.47
N ALA A 67 -0.29 6.55 18.28
CA ALA A 67 -0.19 6.39 19.73
C ALA A 67 -1.56 6.15 20.37
N PHE A 68 -2.56 6.99 20.05
CA PHE A 68 -3.93 6.82 20.55
C PHE A 68 -4.57 5.53 20.02
N PHE A 69 -4.35 5.20 18.75
CA PHE A 69 -4.94 4.04 18.12
C PHE A 69 -4.44 2.73 18.75
N LEU A 70 -3.11 2.57 18.87
CA LEU A 70 -2.52 1.36 19.46
C LEU A 70 -2.89 1.23 20.94
N GLU A 71 -2.89 2.33 21.68
CA GLU A 71 -3.31 2.32 23.08
C GLU A 71 -4.79 1.92 23.22
N GLY A 72 -5.65 2.45 22.34
CA GLY A 72 -7.06 2.06 22.29
C GLY A 72 -7.26 0.58 21.99
N LEU A 73 -6.45 0.03 21.08
CA LEU A 73 -6.47 -1.38 20.73
C LEU A 73 -6.05 -2.27 21.91
N PHE A 74 -4.99 -1.89 22.64
CA PHE A 74 -4.49 -2.63 23.81
C PHE A 74 -5.45 -2.58 25.01
N LEU A 75 -6.12 -1.46 25.25
CA LEU A 75 -7.07 -1.29 26.36
C LEU A 75 -8.46 -1.84 26.03
N GLY A 76 -8.89 -1.76 24.77
CA GLY A 76 -10.24 -2.09 24.32
C GLY A 76 -10.35 -3.43 23.60
N LEU A 77 -9.91 -3.48 22.34
CA LEU A 77 -10.24 -4.57 21.43
C LEU A 77 -9.51 -5.88 21.76
N MET A 78 -8.23 -5.83 22.11
CA MET A 78 -7.44 -7.04 22.43
C MET A 78 -7.98 -7.79 23.67
N PRO A 79 -8.23 -7.14 24.81
CA PRO A 79 -8.81 -7.82 25.98
C PRO A 79 -10.20 -8.41 25.70
N LEU A 80 -11.01 -7.75 24.86
CA LEU A 80 -12.29 -8.31 24.40
C LEU A 80 -12.07 -9.56 23.54
N GLY A 81 -11.17 -9.51 22.56
CA GLY A 81 -10.82 -10.62 21.69
C GLY A 81 -10.30 -11.84 22.45
N GLU A 82 -9.36 -11.63 23.38
CA GLU A 82 -8.80 -12.68 24.22
C GLU A 82 -9.88 -13.33 25.11
N ARG A 83 -10.75 -12.51 25.71
CA ARG A 83 -11.80 -13.01 26.59
C ARG A 83 -12.86 -13.81 25.82
N VAL A 84 -13.27 -13.32 24.66
CA VAL A 84 -14.16 -14.07 23.76
C VAL A 84 -13.48 -15.37 23.37
N GLY A 85 -12.20 -15.33 22.95
CA GLY A 85 -11.44 -16.52 22.57
C GLY A 85 -11.35 -17.57 23.68
N GLN A 86 -11.17 -17.15 24.94
CA GLN A 86 -11.10 -18.07 26.08
C GLN A 86 -12.44 -18.75 26.40
N GLN A 87 -13.56 -18.06 26.20
CA GLN A 87 -14.88 -18.55 26.64
C GLN A 87 -15.68 -19.20 25.52
N LEU A 88 -15.44 -18.80 24.27
CA LEU A 88 -16.20 -19.28 23.12
C LEU A 88 -16.14 -20.80 22.96
N PRO A 89 -14.96 -21.46 23.02
CA PRO A 89 -14.87 -22.92 22.91
C PRO A 89 -15.50 -23.66 24.08
N GLN A 90 -15.60 -23.02 25.25
CA GLN A 90 -16.12 -23.63 26.48
C GLN A 90 -17.64 -23.56 26.60
N ARG A 91 -18.29 -22.60 25.91
CA ARG A 91 -19.72 -22.30 26.09
C ARG A 91 -20.58 -22.46 24.85
N THR A 92 -19.97 -22.68 23.67
CA THR A 92 -20.70 -22.69 22.40
C THR A 92 -20.33 -23.87 21.52
N THR A 93 -21.10 -24.08 20.45
CA THR A 93 -20.90 -25.16 19.48
C THR A 93 -20.00 -24.73 18.33
N LEU A 94 -19.36 -25.69 17.67
CA LEU A 94 -18.47 -25.44 16.54
C LEU A 94 -19.05 -24.52 15.44
N PRO A 95 -20.32 -24.66 14.99
CA PRO A 95 -20.89 -23.75 13.98
C PRO A 95 -20.93 -22.28 14.43
N VAL A 96 -21.19 -22.02 15.72
CA VAL A 96 -21.19 -20.66 16.29
C VAL A 96 -19.78 -20.10 16.33
N ILE A 97 -18.79 -20.93 16.68
CA ILE A 97 -17.37 -20.56 16.66
C ILE A 97 -16.94 -20.18 15.24
N LEU A 98 -17.25 -21.02 14.25
CA LEU A 98 -16.90 -20.76 12.85
C LEU A 98 -17.62 -19.54 12.28
N GLY A 99 -18.92 -19.38 12.57
CA GLY A 99 -19.69 -18.20 12.19
C GLY A 99 -19.13 -16.92 12.80
N PHE A 100 -18.74 -16.97 14.08
CA PHE A 100 -18.07 -15.86 14.75
C PHE A 100 -16.72 -15.54 14.11
N GLY A 101 -15.87 -16.55 13.86
CA GLY A 101 -14.58 -16.36 13.19
C GLY A 101 -14.72 -15.72 11.82
N LEU A 102 -15.72 -16.14 11.03
CA LEU A 102 -16.02 -15.57 9.73
C LEU A 102 -16.43 -14.09 9.83
N LEU A 103 -17.38 -13.77 10.71
CA LEU A 103 -17.81 -12.38 10.92
C LEU A 103 -16.69 -11.50 11.48
N LEU A 104 -15.86 -12.05 12.37
CA LEU A 104 -14.74 -11.35 12.96
C LEU A 104 -13.69 -11.00 11.90
N GLY A 105 -13.34 -11.93 11.02
CA GLY A 105 -12.36 -11.68 9.95
C GLY A 105 -12.86 -10.65 8.93
N VAL A 106 -14.14 -10.71 8.54
CA VAL A 106 -14.78 -9.68 7.70
C VAL A 106 -14.76 -8.33 8.41
N GLY A 107 -15.20 -8.26 9.67
CA GLY A 107 -15.24 -7.04 10.45
C GLY A 107 -13.86 -6.42 10.70
N ALA A 108 -12.84 -7.24 10.95
CA ALA A 108 -11.46 -6.79 11.14
C ALA A 108 -10.89 -6.19 9.85
N THR A 109 -11.20 -6.79 8.69
CA THR A 109 -10.77 -6.27 7.38
C THR A 109 -11.43 -4.94 7.05
N LEU A 110 -12.72 -4.78 7.35
CA LEU A 110 -13.43 -3.51 7.19
C LEU A 110 -12.86 -2.41 8.10
N ALA A 111 -12.25 -2.81 9.22
CA ALA A 111 -11.62 -1.89 10.16
C ALA A 111 -10.17 -1.54 9.79
N GLU A 112 -9.58 -2.21 8.81
CA GLU A 112 -8.15 -2.13 8.49
C GLU A 112 -7.81 -0.86 7.67
N PRO A 113 -7.06 0.12 8.23
CA PRO A 113 -6.72 1.36 7.50
C PRO A 113 -5.93 1.13 6.21
N ALA A 114 -5.12 0.08 6.14
CA ALA A 114 -4.28 -0.19 4.99
C ALA A 114 -5.09 -0.49 3.71
N ILE A 115 -6.32 -1.00 3.84
CA ILE A 115 -7.24 -1.25 2.72
C ILE A 115 -7.62 0.04 2.00
N ALA A 116 -7.78 1.15 2.74
CA ALA A 116 -8.07 2.45 2.14
C ALA A 116 -6.87 2.95 1.30
N ALA A 117 -5.64 2.73 1.76
CA ALA A 117 -4.45 3.07 0.99
C ALA A 117 -4.36 2.25 -0.31
N LEU A 118 -4.72 0.97 -0.26
CA LEU A 118 -4.81 0.13 -1.45
C LEU A 118 -5.79 0.67 -2.50
N GLN A 119 -6.98 1.12 -2.07
CA GLN A 119 -8.00 1.70 -2.95
C GLN A 119 -7.55 3.01 -3.60
N THR A 120 -6.79 3.85 -2.88
CA THR A 120 -6.27 5.09 -3.48
C THR A 120 -5.29 4.84 -4.64
N GLY A 121 -4.69 3.65 -4.72
CA GLY A 121 -3.87 3.24 -5.87
C GLY A 121 -4.65 3.01 -7.15
N GLY A 122 -5.97 2.79 -7.09
CA GLY A 122 -6.82 2.67 -8.27
C GLY A 122 -6.95 3.94 -9.11
N LEU A 123 -6.61 5.09 -8.52
CA LEU A 123 -6.73 6.39 -9.17
C LEU A 123 -5.79 6.56 -10.36
N THR A 124 -4.74 5.75 -10.46
CA THR A 124 -3.74 5.82 -11.54
C THR A 124 -4.00 4.78 -12.64
N VAL A 125 -4.86 3.81 -12.37
CA VAL A 125 -5.19 2.74 -13.32
C VAL A 125 -6.17 3.28 -14.37
N THR A 126 -5.91 2.99 -15.63
CA THR A 126 -6.77 3.34 -16.76
C THR A 126 -7.68 2.16 -17.12
N PRO A 127 -8.96 2.40 -17.48
CA PRO A 127 -9.89 1.32 -17.81
C PRO A 127 -9.63 0.66 -19.15
N TRP A 128 -8.82 1.26 -20.03
CA TRP A 128 -8.46 0.67 -21.32
C TRP A 128 -7.21 -0.21 -21.23
N ASP A 129 -6.24 0.10 -20.36
CA ASP A 129 -5.04 -0.72 -20.16
C ASP A 129 -5.29 -1.89 -19.19
N ALA A 130 -6.05 -1.66 -18.11
CA ALA A 130 -6.45 -2.71 -17.17
C ALA A 130 -7.92 -2.59 -16.74
N PRO A 131 -8.87 -3.00 -17.61
CA PRO A 131 -10.32 -2.93 -17.36
C PRO A 131 -10.76 -3.56 -16.04
N LEU A 132 -10.27 -4.77 -15.75
CA LEU A 132 -10.66 -5.53 -14.56
C LEU A 132 -10.10 -4.90 -13.29
N LEU A 133 -8.85 -4.41 -13.33
CA LEU A 133 -8.22 -3.74 -12.21
C LEU A 133 -8.92 -2.41 -11.89
N TYR A 134 -9.25 -1.63 -12.92
CA TYR A 134 -10.03 -0.42 -12.79
C TYR A 134 -11.41 -0.69 -12.17
N ARG A 135 -12.10 -1.74 -12.64
CA ARG A 135 -13.40 -2.12 -12.10
C ARG A 135 -13.33 -2.43 -10.61
N LEU A 136 -12.33 -3.21 -10.18
CA LEU A 136 -12.18 -3.60 -8.78
C LEU A 136 -11.82 -2.43 -7.86
N LEU A 137 -11.07 -1.43 -8.34
CA LEU A 137 -10.57 -0.34 -7.51
C LEU A 137 -11.43 0.94 -7.56
N GLU A 138 -12.10 1.22 -8.67
CA GLU A 138 -12.87 2.48 -8.87
C GLU A 138 -14.37 2.22 -9.00
N THR A 139 -14.79 1.22 -9.78
CA THR A 139 -16.22 0.98 -10.05
C THR A 139 -16.90 0.20 -8.91
N GLU A 140 -16.25 -0.84 -8.40
CA GLU A 140 -16.78 -1.73 -7.37
C GLU A 140 -15.83 -1.93 -6.16
N PRO A 141 -15.26 -0.85 -5.58
CA PRO A 141 -14.29 -0.95 -4.48
C PRO A 141 -14.87 -1.61 -3.23
N GLU A 142 -16.17 -1.44 -2.96
CA GLU A 142 -16.85 -2.07 -1.82
C GLU A 142 -16.90 -3.60 -1.97
N ASN A 143 -17.19 -4.09 -3.18
CA ASN A 143 -17.25 -5.53 -3.46
C ASN A 143 -15.86 -6.17 -3.35
N LEU A 144 -14.80 -5.46 -3.77
CA LEU A 144 -13.42 -5.89 -3.54
C LEU A 144 -13.13 -6.05 -2.04
N VAL A 145 -13.49 -5.05 -1.22
CA VAL A 145 -13.26 -5.12 0.23
C VAL A 145 -14.06 -6.24 0.89
N ILE A 146 -15.30 -6.47 0.45
CA ILE A 146 -16.11 -7.59 0.92
C ILE A 146 -15.49 -8.93 0.54
N ALA A 147 -14.97 -9.08 -0.69
CA ALA A 147 -14.27 -10.30 -1.11
C ALA A 147 -13.01 -10.54 -0.26
N VAL A 148 -12.15 -9.52 -0.11
CA VAL A 148 -10.96 -9.57 0.75
C VAL A 148 -11.37 -9.97 2.19
N GLY A 149 -12.38 -9.32 2.74
CA GLY A 149 -12.89 -9.60 4.09
C GLY A 149 -13.49 -10.99 4.25
N ALA A 150 -14.19 -11.50 3.23
CA ALA A 150 -14.67 -12.87 3.20
C ALA A 150 -13.51 -13.87 3.21
N GLY A 151 -12.45 -13.59 2.46
CA GLY A 151 -11.19 -14.35 2.51
C GLY A 151 -10.59 -14.40 3.91
N VAL A 152 -10.45 -13.25 4.59
CA VAL A 152 -9.97 -13.20 5.99
C VAL A 152 -10.92 -13.94 6.92
N GLY A 153 -12.23 -13.78 6.77
CA GLY A 153 -13.24 -14.49 7.56
C GLY A 153 -13.09 -16.01 7.46
N VAL A 154 -12.96 -16.54 6.24
CA VAL A 154 -12.71 -17.97 6.01
C VAL A 154 -11.37 -18.40 6.61
N ALA A 155 -10.32 -17.58 6.52
CA ALA A 155 -9.04 -17.89 7.16
C ALA A 155 -9.14 -17.98 8.68
N VAL A 156 -9.83 -17.05 9.33
CA VAL A 156 -10.01 -17.06 10.79
C VAL A 156 -10.84 -18.27 11.21
N ALA A 157 -11.91 -18.59 10.47
CA ALA A 157 -12.71 -19.79 10.72
C ALA A 157 -11.89 -21.08 10.52
N ALA A 158 -11.08 -21.16 9.46
CA ALA A 158 -10.17 -22.29 9.22
C ALA A 158 -9.09 -22.40 10.30
N GLY A 159 -8.58 -21.27 10.80
CA GLY A 159 -7.66 -21.20 11.93
C GLY A 159 -8.29 -21.69 13.23
N MET A 160 -9.54 -21.32 13.51
CA MET A 160 -10.29 -21.85 14.66
C MET A 160 -10.54 -23.36 14.53
N LEU A 161 -10.90 -23.81 13.32
CA LEU A 161 -11.10 -25.23 13.02
C LEU A 161 -9.81 -26.03 13.23
N ARG A 162 -8.68 -25.47 12.80
CA ARG A 162 -7.34 -26.02 13.01
C ARG A 162 -7.06 -26.21 14.50
N THR A 163 -7.24 -25.15 15.30
CA THR A 163 -7.00 -25.20 16.74
C THR A 163 -7.96 -26.14 17.45
N TRP A 164 -9.22 -26.23 16.99
CA TRP A 164 -10.23 -27.13 17.55
C TRP A 164 -9.88 -28.62 17.35
N PHE A 165 -9.42 -29.00 16.16
CA PHE A 165 -9.07 -30.39 15.83
C PHE A 165 -7.59 -30.73 16.05
N GLY A 166 -6.76 -29.78 16.48
CA GLY A 166 -5.32 -29.99 16.65
C GLY A 166 -4.58 -30.26 15.34
N TRP A 167 -5.06 -29.74 14.21
CA TRP A 167 -4.41 -29.94 12.90
C TRP A 167 -3.10 -29.15 12.81
N SER A 168 -2.06 -29.74 12.20
CA SER A 168 -0.84 -28.99 11.90
C SER A 168 -1.11 -27.90 10.86
N LEU A 169 -0.52 -26.73 11.02
CA LEU A 169 -0.56 -25.59 10.13
C LEU A 169 -0.07 -25.99 8.73
N LYS A 170 0.93 -26.87 8.67
CA LYS A 170 1.43 -27.44 7.42
C LYS A 170 0.31 -28.04 6.56
N THR A 171 -0.64 -28.77 7.16
CA THR A 171 -1.75 -29.40 6.41
C THR A 171 -2.65 -28.38 5.71
N LEU A 172 -2.74 -27.16 6.23
CA LEU A 172 -3.49 -26.07 5.60
C LEU A 172 -2.60 -25.26 4.64
N LEU A 173 -1.33 -25.04 4.97
CA LEU A 173 -0.41 -24.22 4.18
C LEU A 173 -0.09 -24.85 2.82
N PHE A 174 0.36 -26.11 2.77
CA PHE A 174 0.75 -26.74 1.51
C PHE A 174 -0.34 -26.70 0.42
N PRO A 175 -1.59 -27.14 0.68
CA PRO A 175 -2.64 -27.09 -0.33
C PRO A 175 -3.06 -25.65 -0.65
N THR A 176 -3.14 -24.75 0.34
CA THR A 176 -3.56 -23.36 0.12
C THR A 176 -2.54 -22.61 -0.73
N VAL A 177 -1.25 -22.71 -0.42
CA VAL A 177 -0.17 -22.09 -1.21
C VAL A 177 -0.14 -22.69 -2.62
N GLY A 178 -0.24 -24.02 -2.75
CA GLY A 178 -0.31 -24.69 -4.05
C GLY A 178 -1.48 -24.20 -4.89
N LEU A 179 -2.66 -24.05 -4.29
CA LEU A 179 -3.86 -23.53 -4.95
C LEU A 179 -3.70 -22.07 -5.38
N VAL A 180 -3.22 -21.19 -4.49
CA VAL A 180 -3.05 -19.76 -4.79
C VAL A 180 -1.98 -19.56 -5.89
N LEU A 181 -0.87 -20.28 -5.85
CA LEU A 181 0.14 -20.24 -6.91
C LEU A 181 -0.41 -20.81 -8.23
N GLY A 182 -1.14 -21.93 -8.18
CA GLY A 182 -1.77 -22.54 -9.34
C GLY A 182 -2.78 -21.60 -10.02
N LEU A 183 -3.62 -20.92 -9.23
CA LEU A 183 -4.55 -19.91 -9.72
C LEU A 183 -3.83 -18.66 -10.24
N SER A 184 -2.72 -18.25 -9.62
CA SER A 184 -1.90 -17.14 -10.11
C SER A 184 -1.31 -17.46 -11.48
N ILE A 185 -0.78 -18.67 -11.68
CA ILE A 185 -0.29 -19.16 -12.98
C ILE A 185 -1.46 -19.28 -13.98
N PHE A 186 -2.65 -19.67 -13.53
CA PHE A 186 -3.83 -19.71 -14.40
C PHE A 186 -4.20 -18.30 -14.90
N CYS A 187 -4.17 -17.31 -14.01
CA CYS A 187 -4.49 -15.92 -14.33
C CYS A 187 -3.51 -15.28 -15.34
N THR A 188 -2.29 -15.79 -15.50
CA THR A 188 -1.36 -15.25 -16.51
C THR A 188 -1.76 -15.58 -17.95
N ARG A 189 -2.74 -16.47 -18.16
CA ARG A 189 -3.20 -16.85 -19.50
C ARG A 189 -4.17 -15.86 -20.13
N ASP A 190 -4.74 -14.95 -19.33
CA ASP A 190 -5.72 -13.96 -19.76
C ASP A 190 -5.19 -12.56 -19.42
N GLU A 191 -5.24 -11.64 -20.38
CA GLU A 191 -4.68 -10.29 -20.25
C GLU A 191 -5.37 -9.48 -19.14
N ASN A 192 -6.68 -9.65 -18.93
CA ASN A 192 -7.40 -8.99 -17.83
C ASN A 192 -6.96 -9.57 -16.48
N LEU A 193 -6.94 -10.89 -16.36
CA LEU A 193 -6.60 -11.55 -15.09
C LEU A 193 -5.14 -11.35 -14.69
N ALA A 194 -4.23 -11.22 -15.66
CA ALA A 194 -2.82 -10.98 -15.39
C ALA A 194 -2.57 -9.69 -14.59
N THR A 195 -3.37 -8.64 -14.84
CA THR A 195 -3.27 -7.34 -14.13
C THR A 195 -3.73 -7.40 -12.68
N ILE A 196 -4.50 -8.43 -12.31
CA ILE A 196 -5.03 -8.57 -10.94
C ILE A 196 -4.07 -9.29 -10.00
N ILE A 197 -3.13 -10.09 -10.53
CA ILE A 197 -2.23 -10.90 -9.72
C ILE A 197 -1.51 -10.04 -8.67
N ASN A 198 -1.02 -8.87 -9.06
CA ASN A 198 -0.29 -7.97 -8.17
C ASN A 198 -1.16 -7.42 -7.05
N LEU A 199 -2.36 -6.95 -7.39
CA LEU A 199 -3.35 -6.49 -6.42
C LEU A 199 -3.72 -7.62 -5.46
N ALA A 200 -4.02 -8.81 -5.98
CA ALA A 200 -4.44 -9.95 -5.18
C ALA A 200 -3.38 -10.31 -4.13
N TRP A 201 -2.12 -10.42 -4.51
CA TRP A 201 -1.05 -10.74 -3.56
C TRP A 201 -0.75 -9.61 -2.57
N ASP A 202 -0.84 -8.36 -2.99
CA ASP A 202 -0.72 -7.22 -2.06
C ASP A 202 -1.87 -7.22 -1.03
N THR A 203 -3.09 -7.64 -1.40
CA THR A 203 -4.21 -7.72 -0.44
C THR A 203 -3.91 -8.64 0.74
N GLY A 204 -3.16 -9.72 0.52
CA GLY A 204 -2.77 -10.64 1.59
C GLY A 204 -1.88 -10.00 2.65
N GLY A 205 -0.97 -9.12 2.24
CA GLY A 205 -0.17 -8.33 3.18
C GLY A 205 -0.97 -7.17 3.80
N VAL A 206 -1.86 -6.55 3.04
CA VAL A 206 -2.67 -5.40 3.51
C VAL A 206 -3.67 -5.83 4.60
N THR A 207 -4.19 -7.06 4.56
CA THR A 207 -5.16 -7.57 5.55
C THR A 207 -4.56 -7.91 6.91
N THR A 208 -3.24 -8.10 6.99
CA THR A 208 -2.52 -8.40 8.24
C THR A 208 -2.00 -7.15 8.95
N GLY A 209 -2.79 -6.08 8.89
CA GLY A 209 -2.42 -4.79 9.44
C GLY A 209 -2.66 -4.63 10.95
N PRO A 210 -2.54 -3.38 11.44
CA PRO A 210 -2.61 -3.01 12.86
C PRO A 210 -3.89 -3.38 13.61
N VAL A 211 -5.02 -3.64 12.92
CA VAL A 211 -6.26 -4.07 13.59
C VAL A 211 -6.33 -5.60 13.62
N THR A 212 -6.16 -6.23 12.46
CA THR A 212 -6.37 -7.67 12.30
C THR A 212 -5.38 -8.49 13.11
N VAL A 213 -4.07 -8.17 13.03
CA VAL A 213 -3.04 -8.99 13.68
C VAL A 213 -3.22 -9.07 15.19
N PRO A 214 -3.31 -7.97 15.95
CA PRO A 214 -3.42 -8.06 17.40
C PRO A 214 -4.75 -8.69 17.84
N LEU A 215 -5.84 -8.45 17.10
CA LEU A 215 -7.14 -9.02 17.41
C LEU A 215 -7.18 -10.53 17.17
N VAL A 216 -6.79 -10.98 15.97
CA VAL A 216 -6.77 -12.40 15.61
C VAL A 216 -5.77 -13.18 16.46
N LEU A 217 -4.61 -12.59 16.78
CA LEU A 217 -3.64 -13.17 17.70
C LEU A 217 -4.21 -13.30 19.12
N SER A 218 -4.82 -12.24 19.65
CA SER A 218 -5.42 -12.26 21.01
C SER A 218 -6.51 -13.34 21.12
N LEU A 219 -7.31 -13.49 20.07
CA LEU A 219 -8.33 -14.51 19.96
C LEU A 219 -7.73 -15.92 19.87
N GLY A 220 -6.75 -16.13 19.00
CA GLY A 220 -6.06 -17.42 18.82
C GLY A 220 -5.39 -17.89 20.11
N ILE A 221 -4.71 -16.97 20.82
CA ILE A 221 -4.14 -17.22 22.16
C ILE A 221 -5.24 -17.58 23.16
N GLY A 222 -6.37 -16.84 23.14
CA GLY A 222 -7.51 -17.12 24.02
C GLY A 222 -8.10 -18.51 23.80
N VAL A 223 -8.34 -18.89 22.54
CA VAL A 223 -8.87 -20.20 22.16
C VAL A 223 -7.91 -21.31 22.57
N SER A 224 -6.62 -21.18 22.24
CA SER A 224 -5.59 -22.18 22.56
C SER A 224 -5.49 -22.44 24.09
N ARG A 225 -5.52 -21.39 24.92
CA ARG A 225 -5.50 -21.55 26.39
C ARG A 225 -6.72 -22.29 26.94
N SER A 226 -7.85 -22.22 26.26
CA SER A 226 -9.10 -22.80 26.73
C SER A 226 -9.23 -24.30 26.47
N MET A 227 -8.53 -24.83 25.45
CA MET A 227 -8.73 -26.20 24.95
C MET A 227 -7.82 -27.26 25.59
N GLY A 228 -6.81 -26.87 26.38
CA GLY A 228 -6.12 -27.76 27.33
C GLY A 228 -5.42 -29.00 26.76
N HIS A 229 -5.36 -29.19 25.44
CA HIS A 229 -4.64 -30.32 24.83
C HIS A 229 -3.14 -30.10 24.94
N ARG A 230 -2.46 -31.08 25.56
CA ARG A 230 -0.99 -31.12 25.70
C ARG A 230 -0.39 -31.62 24.39
N GLN A 231 -0.17 -30.77 23.39
CA GLN A 231 0.84 -30.97 22.34
C GLN A 231 1.07 -29.71 21.48
N GLY A 232 1.92 -28.79 21.97
CA GLY A 232 2.50 -27.69 21.19
C GLY A 232 2.37 -26.32 21.88
N THR A 233 3.47 -25.57 21.96
CA THR A 233 3.44 -24.22 22.59
C THR A 233 2.93 -23.13 21.64
N ALA A 234 2.79 -23.44 20.34
CA ALA A 234 2.46 -22.49 19.29
C ALA A 234 1.06 -22.66 18.65
N GLU A 235 0.11 -23.35 19.27
CA GLU A 235 -1.22 -23.61 18.69
C GLU A 235 -2.06 -22.35 18.38
N GLY A 236 -1.78 -21.23 19.07
CA GLY A 236 -2.38 -19.92 18.79
C GLY A 236 -1.82 -19.19 17.56
N PHE A 237 -0.71 -19.68 16.98
CA PHE A 237 -0.06 -19.12 15.79
C PHE A 237 -0.52 -19.82 14.51
N GLY A 238 -0.36 -19.14 13.37
CA GLY A 238 -0.71 -19.63 12.03
C GLY A 238 -2.05 -19.13 11.51
N ILE A 239 -2.90 -18.54 12.37
CA ILE A 239 -4.15 -17.92 11.91
C ILE A 239 -3.83 -16.69 11.04
N ILE A 240 -2.79 -15.91 11.39
CA ILE A 240 -2.35 -14.75 10.62
C ILE A 240 -1.79 -15.19 9.27
N ALA A 241 -1.02 -16.28 9.23
CA ALA A 241 -0.56 -16.88 7.98
C ALA A 241 -1.71 -17.17 7.01
N LEU A 242 -2.77 -17.84 7.49
CA LEU A 242 -3.97 -18.10 6.67
C LEU A 242 -4.68 -16.81 6.28
N ALA A 243 -4.75 -15.83 7.19
CA ALA A 243 -5.34 -14.51 6.94
C ALA A 243 -4.57 -13.67 5.91
N SER A 244 -3.36 -14.07 5.54
CA SER A 244 -2.61 -13.50 4.42
C SER A 244 -2.81 -14.25 3.10
N LEU A 245 -3.17 -15.54 3.10
CA LEU A 245 -3.29 -16.36 1.89
C LEU A 245 -4.72 -16.43 1.33
N PHE A 246 -5.72 -16.53 2.20
CA PHE A 246 -7.12 -16.62 1.76
C PHE A 246 -7.66 -15.34 1.12
N PRO A 247 -7.24 -14.12 1.50
CA PRO A 247 -7.64 -12.92 0.76
C PRO A 247 -7.13 -12.95 -0.68
N VAL A 248 -5.89 -13.40 -0.89
CA VAL A 248 -5.33 -13.58 -2.24
C VAL A 248 -6.20 -14.57 -3.03
N LEU A 249 -6.53 -15.72 -2.43
CA LEU A 249 -7.42 -16.70 -3.02
C LEU A 249 -8.78 -16.11 -3.39
N SER A 250 -9.39 -15.38 -2.45
CA SER A 250 -10.72 -14.79 -2.63
C SER A 250 -10.73 -13.74 -3.73
N VAL A 251 -9.72 -12.86 -3.78
CA VAL A 251 -9.60 -11.84 -4.84
C VAL A 251 -9.37 -12.48 -6.21
N LEU A 252 -8.53 -13.52 -6.31
CA LEU A 252 -8.32 -14.23 -7.58
C LEU A 252 -9.62 -14.90 -8.06
N LEU A 253 -10.34 -15.59 -7.17
CA LEU A 253 -11.62 -16.23 -7.52
C LEU A 253 -12.69 -15.20 -7.91
N PHE A 254 -12.75 -14.08 -7.19
CA PHE A 254 -13.66 -12.98 -7.49
C PHE A 254 -13.34 -12.34 -8.84
N ALA A 255 -12.07 -12.12 -9.14
CA ALA A 255 -11.61 -11.59 -10.41
C ALA A 255 -11.95 -12.52 -11.58
N ILE A 256 -11.75 -13.85 -11.41
CA ILE A 256 -12.15 -14.86 -12.40
C ILE A 256 -13.67 -14.81 -12.65
N ALA A 257 -14.48 -14.66 -11.60
CA ALA A 257 -15.94 -14.54 -11.73
C ALA A 257 -16.35 -13.27 -12.49
N LEU A 258 -15.67 -12.14 -12.26
CA LEU A 258 -15.97 -10.87 -12.93
C LEU A 258 -15.42 -10.77 -14.36
N ASN A 259 -14.37 -11.52 -14.70
CA ASN A 259 -13.68 -11.41 -15.99
C ASN A 259 -14.63 -11.59 -17.17
N HIS A 260 -15.59 -12.51 -17.07
CA HIS A 260 -16.53 -12.80 -18.15
C HIS A 260 -17.47 -11.65 -18.51
N SER A 261 -17.69 -10.72 -17.56
CA SER A 261 -18.54 -9.54 -17.73
C SER A 261 -17.74 -8.26 -18.02
N THR A 262 -16.41 -8.34 -17.95
CA THR A 262 -15.49 -7.21 -18.08
C THR A 262 -14.94 -7.13 -19.50
N PRO A 263 -14.93 -5.94 -20.14
CA PRO A 263 -14.31 -5.77 -21.45
C PRO A 263 -12.83 -6.19 -21.45
N ARG A 264 -12.31 -6.58 -22.61
CA ARG A 264 -10.87 -6.83 -22.78
C ARG A 264 -10.09 -5.51 -22.83
N PRO A 265 -8.79 -5.52 -22.53
CA PRO A 265 -7.94 -4.35 -22.72
C PRO A 265 -8.01 -3.92 -24.19
N ALA A 266 -8.06 -2.61 -24.41
CA ALA A 266 -8.21 -2.02 -25.73
C ALA A 266 -7.33 -0.77 -25.83
N SER A 267 -7.07 -0.30 -27.05
CA SER A 267 -6.40 0.99 -27.21
C SER A 267 -7.27 2.12 -26.66
N GLU A 268 -6.64 3.19 -26.20
CA GLU A 268 -7.34 4.37 -25.68
C GLU A 268 -8.38 4.91 -26.67
N ALA A 269 -8.03 5.02 -27.96
CA ALA A 269 -8.93 5.50 -29.00
C ALA A 269 -10.13 4.55 -29.22
N GLU A 270 -9.89 3.24 -29.17
CA GLU A 270 -10.94 2.22 -29.33
C GLU A 270 -11.90 2.21 -28.14
N PHE A 271 -11.40 2.45 -26.92
CA PHE A 271 -12.24 2.52 -25.72
C PHE A 271 -13.27 3.65 -25.78
N PHE A 272 -12.86 4.83 -26.26
CA PHE A 272 -13.73 6.01 -26.36
C PHE A 272 -14.53 6.09 -27.67
N ALA A 273 -14.24 5.22 -28.64
CA ALA A 273 -14.93 5.21 -29.92
C ALA A 273 -16.43 4.91 -29.76
N PRO A 274 -17.31 5.53 -30.58
CA PRO A 274 -18.75 5.26 -30.54
C PRO A 274 -19.11 3.79 -30.68
N ALA A 275 -18.34 3.03 -31.47
CA ALA A 275 -18.55 1.59 -31.70
C ALA A 275 -18.34 0.73 -30.44
N ASN A 276 -17.50 1.16 -29.50
CA ASN A 276 -17.17 0.41 -28.29
C ASN A 276 -17.86 0.96 -27.03
N ARG A 277 -18.78 1.92 -27.21
CA ARG A 277 -19.42 2.66 -26.12
C ARG A 277 -20.23 1.77 -25.17
N GLU A 278 -20.82 0.69 -25.70
CA GLU A 278 -21.51 -0.30 -24.86
C GLU A 278 -20.55 -1.05 -23.93
N ALA A 279 -19.35 -1.40 -24.41
CA ALA A 279 -18.34 -2.05 -23.59
C ALA A 279 -17.79 -1.06 -22.54
N ALA A 280 -17.51 0.19 -22.94
CA ALA A 280 -17.08 1.24 -22.02
C ALA A 280 -18.13 1.52 -20.92
N ARG A 281 -19.43 1.48 -21.25
CA ARG A 281 -20.54 1.66 -20.29
C ARG A 281 -20.61 0.56 -19.22
N ARG A 282 -20.07 -0.63 -19.47
CA ARG A 282 -19.97 -1.69 -18.44
C ARG A 282 -18.99 -1.33 -17.32
N LEU A 283 -17.99 -0.51 -17.62
CA LEU A 283 -17.00 -0.01 -16.64
C LEU A 283 -17.40 1.36 -16.09
N VAL A 284 -17.91 2.22 -16.96
CA VAL A 284 -18.24 3.62 -16.67
C VAL A 284 -19.70 3.88 -17.05
N PRO A 285 -20.65 3.76 -16.09
CA PRO A 285 -22.08 3.63 -16.42
C PRO A 285 -22.73 4.84 -17.11
N THR A 286 -22.14 6.03 -17.01
CA THR A 286 -22.75 7.29 -17.44
C THR A 286 -21.82 8.03 -18.39
N ASP A 287 -22.37 8.63 -19.45
CA ASP A 287 -21.60 9.41 -20.43
C ASP A 287 -20.89 10.62 -19.79
N GLU A 288 -21.44 11.19 -18.71
CA GLU A 288 -20.77 12.25 -17.94
C GLU A 288 -19.49 11.74 -17.27
N LYS A 289 -19.53 10.56 -16.62
CA LYS A 289 -18.33 9.94 -16.03
C LYS A 289 -17.33 9.54 -17.11
N LEU A 290 -17.80 9.11 -18.29
CA LEU A 290 -16.93 8.77 -19.42
C LEU A 290 -16.22 10.03 -19.95
N ALA A 291 -16.94 11.15 -20.06
CA ALA A 291 -16.35 12.44 -20.39
C ALA A 291 -15.34 12.89 -19.33
N ARG A 292 -15.72 12.86 -18.04
CA ARG A 292 -14.81 13.16 -16.93
C ARG A 292 -13.53 12.32 -17.01
N LEU A 293 -13.64 11.03 -17.29
CA LEU A 293 -12.49 10.13 -17.44
C LEU A 293 -11.57 10.54 -18.60
N ALA A 294 -12.13 10.88 -19.77
CA ALA A 294 -11.36 11.35 -20.92
C ALA A 294 -10.61 12.66 -20.65
N PHE A 295 -11.20 13.55 -19.83
CA PHE A 295 -10.55 14.80 -19.42
C PHE A 295 -9.53 14.60 -18.29
N GLN A 296 -9.79 13.73 -17.32
CA GLN A 296 -8.91 13.52 -16.16
C GLN A 296 -7.70 12.62 -16.46
N ARG A 297 -7.91 11.53 -17.19
CA ARG A 297 -6.89 10.48 -17.39
C ARG A 297 -6.50 10.28 -18.86
N GLY A 298 -7.38 10.67 -19.79
CA GLY A 298 -7.14 10.49 -21.22
C GLY A 298 -6.18 11.51 -21.86
N SER A 299 -5.63 11.14 -23.00
CA SER A 299 -4.90 11.99 -23.94
C SER A 299 -5.85 12.72 -24.90
N GLU A 300 -5.31 13.54 -25.80
CA GLU A 300 -6.11 14.16 -26.87
C GLU A 300 -6.82 13.10 -27.73
N THR A 301 -6.20 11.92 -27.92
CA THR A 301 -6.79 10.85 -28.72
C THR A 301 -8.09 10.32 -28.09
N ALA A 302 -8.15 10.16 -26.77
CA ALA A 302 -9.37 9.83 -26.05
C ALA A 302 -10.47 10.87 -26.24
N ARG A 303 -10.12 12.16 -26.09
CA ARG A 303 -11.09 13.25 -26.20
C ARG A 303 -11.62 13.43 -27.62
N ARG A 304 -10.77 13.23 -28.64
CA ARG A 304 -11.19 13.21 -30.05
C ARG A 304 -12.01 11.97 -30.40
N ALA A 305 -11.68 10.81 -29.83
CA ALA A 305 -12.49 9.60 -30.01
C ALA A 305 -13.87 9.73 -29.36
N LEU A 306 -13.94 10.39 -28.20
CA LEU A 306 -15.20 10.68 -27.49
C LEU A 306 -16.07 11.71 -28.22
N PHE A 307 -15.44 12.76 -28.79
CA PHE A 307 -16.07 13.83 -29.57
C PHE A 307 -15.55 13.80 -31.02
N PRO A 308 -16.05 12.90 -31.88
CA PRO A 308 -15.52 12.70 -33.23
C PRO A 308 -15.74 13.92 -34.13
N GLU A 309 -16.77 14.73 -33.88
CA GLU A 309 -16.96 16.00 -34.57
C GLU A 309 -16.01 17.09 -34.01
N ALA A 310 -15.21 17.69 -34.89
CA ALA A 310 -14.24 18.73 -34.51
C ALA A 310 -14.88 19.94 -33.82
N THR A 311 -16.12 20.29 -34.18
CA THR A 311 -16.91 21.36 -33.56
C THR A 311 -17.30 21.00 -32.13
N GLN A 312 -17.74 19.77 -31.88
CA GLN A 312 -18.10 19.28 -30.54
C GLN A 312 -16.87 19.19 -29.64
N HIS A 313 -15.74 18.72 -30.17
CA HIS A 313 -14.48 18.68 -29.44
C HIS A 313 -14.02 20.09 -29.04
N ALA A 314 -14.00 21.04 -29.97
CA ALA A 314 -13.64 22.43 -29.70
C ALA A 314 -14.59 23.09 -28.68
N ALA A 315 -15.90 22.83 -28.78
CA ALA A 315 -16.88 23.30 -27.82
C ALA A 315 -16.67 22.71 -26.42
N ALA A 316 -16.33 21.41 -26.33
CA ALA A 316 -16.03 20.75 -25.06
C ALA A 316 -14.80 21.36 -24.37
N ILE A 317 -13.71 21.65 -25.12
CA ILE A 317 -12.54 22.35 -24.57
C ILE A 317 -12.90 23.78 -24.14
N ALA A 318 -13.64 24.52 -24.96
CA ALA A 318 -14.06 25.88 -24.66
C ALA A 318 -14.93 25.96 -23.39
N SER A 319 -15.74 24.93 -23.13
CA SER A 319 -16.63 24.86 -21.96
C SER A 319 -15.90 24.82 -20.61
N LEU A 320 -14.59 24.46 -20.59
CA LEU A 320 -13.77 24.49 -19.38
C LEU A 320 -13.57 25.92 -18.81
N THR A 321 -13.88 26.95 -19.59
CA THR A 321 -13.92 28.34 -19.11
C THR A 321 -15.02 28.55 -18.07
N MET A 322 -16.10 27.77 -18.11
CA MET A 322 -17.22 27.85 -17.18
C MET A 322 -16.92 27.07 -15.89
N PRO A 323 -17.04 27.67 -14.69
CA PRO A 323 -16.71 27.00 -13.42
C PRO A 323 -17.47 25.69 -13.19
N ALA A 324 -18.77 25.67 -13.49
CA ALA A 324 -19.62 24.49 -13.29
C ALA A 324 -19.20 23.30 -14.17
N VAL A 325 -18.91 23.55 -15.45
CA VAL A 325 -18.48 22.52 -16.41
C VAL A 325 -17.05 22.07 -16.12
N ARG A 326 -16.17 23.01 -15.75
CA ARG A 326 -14.81 22.71 -15.27
C ARG A 326 -14.84 21.77 -14.07
N GLN A 327 -15.68 22.05 -13.08
CA GLN A 327 -15.84 21.19 -11.91
C GLN A 327 -16.44 19.82 -12.29
N ALA A 328 -17.38 19.78 -13.25
CA ALA A 328 -17.98 18.53 -13.72
C ALA A 328 -17.00 17.63 -14.50
N LEU A 329 -16.12 18.20 -15.33
CA LEU A 329 -15.19 17.44 -16.19
C LEU A 329 -13.83 17.19 -15.54
N LEU A 330 -13.26 18.18 -14.82
CA LEU A 330 -11.94 18.04 -14.18
C LEU A 330 -12.05 17.56 -12.72
N GLY A 331 -13.17 17.79 -12.05
CA GLY A 331 -13.35 17.41 -10.65
C GLY A 331 -12.31 18.10 -9.75
N PRO A 332 -11.48 17.34 -9.00
CA PRO A 332 -10.44 17.90 -8.13
C PRO A 332 -9.15 18.31 -8.88
N LEU A 333 -9.02 17.97 -10.16
CA LEU A 333 -7.84 18.32 -10.95
C LEU A 333 -7.82 19.82 -11.24
N ALA A 334 -6.73 20.49 -10.89
CA ALA A 334 -6.58 21.92 -11.18
C ALA A 334 -6.51 22.15 -12.69
N LEU A 335 -7.12 23.24 -13.16
CA LEU A 335 -7.10 23.59 -14.58
C LEU A 335 -5.67 23.82 -15.09
N GLU A 336 -4.83 24.44 -14.26
CA GLU A 336 -3.42 24.67 -14.54
C GLU A 336 -2.66 23.35 -14.75
N ASP A 337 -2.87 22.39 -13.84
CA ASP A 337 -2.27 21.05 -13.97
C ASP A 337 -2.76 20.32 -15.21
N TRP A 338 -4.06 20.44 -15.53
CA TRP A 338 -4.63 19.86 -16.74
C TRP A 338 -4.03 20.48 -18.01
N LEU A 339 -3.95 21.82 -18.08
CA LEU A 339 -3.38 22.53 -19.22
C LEU A 339 -1.91 22.17 -19.44
N LEU A 340 -1.14 22.03 -18.36
CA LEU A 340 0.30 21.75 -18.43
C LEU A 340 0.62 20.28 -18.69
N GLN A 341 -0.16 19.35 -18.15
CA GLN A 341 0.18 17.92 -18.14
C GLN A 341 -0.68 17.06 -19.08
N ARG A 342 -1.86 17.53 -19.50
CA ARG A 342 -2.86 16.70 -20.22
C ARG A 342 -3.35 17.32 -21.53
N ALA A 343 -3.47 18.64 -21.60
CA ALA A 343 -3.95 19.33 -22.78
C ALA A 343 -2.89 19.36 -23.88
N SER A 344 -3.29 19.05 -25.10
CA SER A 344 -2.38 19.14 -26.24
C SER A 344 -2.13 20.60 -26.67
N PRO A 345 -1.09 20.86 -27.48
CA PRO A 345 -0.84 22.20 -28.01
C PRO A 345 -1.98 22.76 -28.86
N ALA A 346 -2.86 21.91 -29.41
CA ALA A 346 -4.05 22.31 -30.14
C ALA A 346 -5.19 22.67 -29.16
N GLU A 347 -5.39 21.86 -28.12
CA GLU A 347 -6.42 22.11 -27.09
C GLU A 347 -6.09 23.34 -26.24
N GLN A 348 -4.82 23.59 -25.92
CA GLN A 348 -4.37 24.80 -25.25
C GLN A 348 -4.69 26.07 -26.08
N ALA A 349 -4.53 26.00 -27.40
CA ALA A 349 -4.86 27.12 -28.29
C ALA A 349 -6.38 27.37 -28.31
N LEU A 350 -7.18 26.32 -28.43
CA LEU A 350 -8.65 26.38 -28.37
C LEU A 350 -9.14 26.97 -27.04
N PHE A 351 -8.55 26.54 -25.91
CA PHE A 351 -8.88 27.06 -24.59
C PHE A 351 -8.51 28.54 -24.44
N LYS A 352 -7.34 28.96 -24.93
CA LYS A 352 -6.89 30.36 -24.89
C LYS A 352 -7.80 31.27 -25.70
N GLU A 353 -8.24 30.81 -26.88
CA GLU A 353 -9.20 31.52 -27.71
C GLU A 353 -10.57 31.65 -27.03
N ALA A 354 -11.03 30.60 -26.34
CA ALA A 354 -12.26 30.64 -25.55
C ALA A 354 -12.15 31.58 -24.34
N LEU A 355 -11.02 31.57 -23.64
CA LEU A 355 -10.76 32.44 -22.48
C LEU A 355 -10.70 33.92 -22.87
N ALA A 356 -10.15 34.24 -24.05
CA ALA A 356 -10.15 35.60 -24.59
C ALA A 356 -11.56 36.16 -24.83
N ARG A 357 -12.57 35.28 -24.99
CA ARG A 357 -13.99 35.65 -25.16
C ARG A 357 -14.73 35.83 -23.82
N GLN A 358 -14.22 35.29 -22.71
CA GLN A 358 -14.83 35.37 -21.37
C GLN A 358 -13.74 35.38 -20.26
N PRO A 359 -13.34 36.57 -19.77
CA PRO A 359 -12.21 36.71 -18.82
C PRO A 359 -12.53 36.41 -17.34
N ASP A 360 -13.79 36.39 -16.90
CA ASP A 360 -14.16 36.39 -15.47
C ASP A 360 -14.18 35.01 -14.75
N GLY A 361 -13.64 33.95 -15.37
CA GLY A 361 -13.88 32.56 -14.96
C GLY A 361 -12.86 31.87 -14.03
N LEU A 362 -11.92 32.59 -13.38
CA LEU A 362 -10.73 31.96 -12.76
C LEU A 362 -10.70 31.89 -11.22
N ALA A 363 -11.82 32.08 -10.52
CA ALA A 363 -11.84 31.90 -9.06
C ALA A 363 -11.95 30.42 -8.64
N HIS A 364 -11.03 29.97 -7.77
CA HIS A 364 -11.03 28.63 -7.17
C HIS A 364 -11.33 28.69 -5.66
N PRO A 365 -12.28 27.90 -5.12
CA PRO A 365 -12.29 27.57 -3.71
C PRO A 365 -11.26 26.47 -3.43
N ALA A 366 -10.36 26.70 -2.49
CA ALA A 366 -9.45 25.68 -2.00
C ALA A 366 -10.21 24.58 -1.22
N PRO A 367 -9.81 23.30 -1.31
CA PRO A 367 -10.42 22.26 -0.49
C PRO A 367 -10.14 22.53 0.99
N ALA A 368 -11.21 22.71 1.78
CA ALA A 368 -11.10 23.01 3.20
C ALA A 368 -10.55 21.80 3.97
N LEU A 369 -9.55 22.03 4.83
CA LEU A 369 -8.97 21.03 5.75
C LEU A 369 -10.03 20.29 6.58
N GLY A 370 -11.16 20.96 6.90
CA GLY A 370 -12.27 20.36 7.63
C GLY A 370 -12.93 19.17 6.92
N GLY A 371 -12.95 19.15 5.58
CA GLY A 371 -13.56 18.05 4.82
C GLY A 371 -12.81 16.73 4.93
N VAL A 372 -11.47 16.79 5.06
CA VAL A 372 -10.61 15.60 5.20
C VAL A 372 -10.77 14.97 6.59
N VAL A 373 -10.85 15.80 7.63
CA VAL A 373 -11.02 15.29 9.01
C VAL A 373 -12.41 14.70 9.21
N LEU A 374 -13.45 15.32 8.63
CA LEU A 374 -14.82 14.82 8.75
C LEU A 374 -15.01 13.47 8.04
N SER A 375 -14.43 13.30 6.85
CA SER A 375 -14.45 12.02 6.15
C SER A 375 -13.66 10.94 6.88
N ALA A 376 -12.48 11.30 7.41
CA ALA A 376 -11.67 10.41 8.26
C ALA A 376 -12.41 9.94 9.52
N ALA A 377 -13.16 10.84 10.18
CA ALA A 377 -13.97 10.50 11.34
C ALA A 377 -15.09 9.52 10.98
N GLY A 378 -15.76 9.73 9.85
CA GLY A 378 -16.77 8.81 9.33
C GLY A 378 -16.22 7.42 9.02
N MET A 379 -15.04 7.33 8.39
CA MET A 379 -14.34 6.07 8.15
C MET A 379 -13.97 5.36 9.44
N ALA A 380 -13.46 6.10 10.44
CA ALA A 380 -13.08 5.53 11.73
C ALA A 380 -14.28 4.98 12.51
N VAL A 381 -15.45 5.65 12.48
CA VAL A 381 -16.69 5.11 13.08
C VAL A 381 -17.11 3.82 12.39
N ARG A 382 -17.16 3.82 11.05
CA ARG A 382 -17.56 2.65 10.26
C ARG A 382 -16.60 1.46 10.45
N ALA A 383 -15.33 1.72 10.75
CA ALA A 383 -14.33 0.71 11.05
C ALA A 383 -14.49 0.13 12.47
N VAL A 384 -14.45 0.98 13.51
CA VAL A 384 -14.29 0.52 14.90
C VAL A 384 -15.62 0.03 15.49
N VAL A 385 -16.73 0.73 15.23
CA VAL A 385 -18.01 0.47 15.90
C VAL A 385 -18.59 -0.90 15.57
N PRO A 386 -18.68 -1.34 14.29
CA PRO A 386 -19.24 -2.66 13.97
C PRO A 386 -18.43 -3.81 14.57
N LEU A 387 -17.10 -3.69 14.57
CA LEU A 387 -16.21 -4.69 15.12
C LEU A 387 -16.37 -4.82 16.65
N VAL A 388 -16.40 -3.68 17.34
CA VAL A 388 -16.64 -3.64 18.80
C VAL A 388 -18.04 -4.15 19.13
N ALA A 389 -19.05 -3.77 18.35
CA ALA A 389 -20.41 -4.25 18.52
C ALA A 389 -20.49 -5.77 18.36
N LEU A 390 -19.84 -6.34 17.33
CA LEU A 390 -19.75 -7.78 17.14
C LEU A 390 -19.15 -8.48 18.36
N LEU A 391 -18.01 -7.99 18.86
CA LEU A 391 -17.33 -8.55 20.04
C LEU A 391 -18.21 -8.46 21.30
N LEU A 392 -18.87 -7.32 21.52
CA LEU A 392 -19.75 -7.11 22.67
C LEU A 392 -21.02 -7.94 22.60
N VAL A 393 -21.64 -8.08 21.42
CA VAL A 393 -22.81 -8.93 21.22
C VAL A 393 -22.46 -10.38 21.52
N VAL A 394 -21.34 -10.87 21.01
CA VAL A 394 -20.89 -12.25 21.29
C VAL A 394 -20.62 -12.43 22.78
N LEU A 395 -19.93 -11.49 23.41
CA LEU A 395 -19.61 -11.58 24.84
C LEU A 395 -20.86 -11.51 25.73
N VAL A 396 -21.76 -10.54 25.49
CA VAL A 396 -22.90 -10.26 26.37
C VAL A 396 -24.10 -11.14 26.07
N VAL A 397 -24.41 -11.37 24.79
CA VAL A 397 -25.61 -12.11 24.36
C VAL A 397 -25.34 -13.60 24.26
N ILE A 398 -24.28 -13.99 23.54
CA ILE A 398 -23.99 -15.41 23.27
C ILE A 398 -23.32 -16.06 24.50
N LEU A 399 -22.25 -15.45 25.01
CA LEU A 399 -21.48 -15.99 26.13
C LEU A 399 -22.08 -15.66 27.50
N ARG A 400 -23.02 -14.71 27.55
CA ARG A 400 -23.64 -14.20 28.79
C ARG A 400 -22.59 -13.80 29.83
N ASP A 401 -21.53 -13.14 29.39
CA ASP A 401 -20.46 -12.64 30.24
C ASP A 401 -20.30 -11.12 30.09
N ARG A 402 -19.59 -10.49 31.04
CA ARG A 402 -19.34 -9.04 31.06
C ARG A 402 -17.85 -8.74 30.93
N PRO A 403 -17.46 -7.63 30.27
CA PRO A 403 -16.06 -7.20 30.27
C PRO A 403 -15.57 -6.98 31.71
N ARG A 404 -14.36 -7.45 32.02
CA ARG A 404 -13.77 -7.38 33.38
C ARG A 404 -13.64 -5.94 33.87
N ARG A 405 -13.31 -5.02 32.96
CA ARG A 405 -13.06 -3.59 33.20
C ARG A 405 -13.76 -2.76 32.12
N PRO A 406 -15.07 -2.50 32.26
CA PRO A 406 -15.86 -1.84 31.23
C PRO A 406 -15.43 -0.39 30.98
N ASP A 407 -14.88 0.27 32.00
CA ASP A 407 -14.29 1.60 31.96
C ASP A 407 -13.02 1.64 31.10
N GLU A 408 -12.09 0.70 31.29
CA GLU A 408 -10.89 0.57 30.44
C GLU A 408 -11.25 0.23 28.99
N VAL A 409 -12.23 -0.65 28.79
CA VAL A 409 -12.70 -1.03 27.45
C VAL A 409 -13.35 0.16 26.73
N LEU A 410 -14.21 0.91 27.41
CA LEU A 410 -14.86 2.10 26.82
C LEU A 410 -13.83 3.19 26.47
N LEU A 411 -12.86 3.42 27.36
CA LEU A 411 -11.75 4.32 27.10
C LEU A 411 -10.92 3.85 25.91
N GLY A 412 -10.64 2.54 25.82
CA GLY A 412 -9.94 1.92 24.71
C GLY A 412 -10.65 2.14 23.37
N ILE A 413 -11.96 1.90 23.33
CA ILE A 413 -12.79 2.13 22.12
C ILE A 413 -12.75 3.61 21.70
N ALA A 414 -12.86 4.54 22.66
CA ALA A 414 -12.79 5.97 22.38
C ALA A 414 -11.41 6.37 21.82
N PHE A 415 -10.33 5.84 22.40
CA PHE A 415 -8.96 6.07 21.93
C PHE A 415 -8.70 5.46 20.55
N SER A 416 -9.23 4.27 20.26
CA SER A 416 -9.13 3.67 18.92
C SER A 416 -9.85 4.52 17.87
N TRP A 417 -11.03 5.05 18.18
CA TRP A 417 -11.77 5.91 17.26
C TRP A 417 -11.05 7.24 16.98
N VAL A 418 -10.61 7.93 18.03
CA VAL A 418 -9.86 9.19 17.91
C VAL A 418 -8.53 8.94 17.19
N GLY A 419 -7.79 7.92 17.61
CA GLY A 419 -6.52 7.53 17.03
C GLY A 419 -6.64 7.20 15.56
N MET A 420 -7.63 6.39 15.17
CA MET A 420 -7.88 6.03 13.77
C MET A 420 -8.22 7.26 12.91
N THR A 421 -9.04 8.18 13.41
CA THR A 421 -9.40 9.42 12.70
C THR A 421 -8.17 10.30 12.43
N VAL A 422 -7.34 10.48 13.45
CA VAL A 422 -6.13 11.31 13.36
C VAL A 422 -5.07 10.61 12.49
N LEU A 423 -4.95 9.28 12.61
CA LEU A 423 -4.00 8.46 11.85
C LEU A 423 -4.33 8.47 10.35
N THR A 424 -5.57 8.18 9.96
CA THR A 424 -5.97 8.15 8.54
C THR A 424 -5.84 9.54 7.89
N SER A 425 -6.19 10.59 8.62
CA SER A 425 -5.93 11.98 8.20
C SER A 425 -4.43 12.25 8.03
N GLY A 426 -3.60 11.80 8.97
CA GLY A 426 -2.15 11.94 8.91
C GLY A 426 -1.51 11.19 7.74
N ILE A 427 -1.99 9.98 7.44
CA ILE A 427 -1.54 9.21 6.27
C ILE A 427 -1.87 9.97 4.97
N ALA A 428 -3.10 10.48 4.84
CA ALA A 428 -3.54 11.22 3.65
C ALA A 428 -2.80 12.56 3.45
N LEU A 429 -2.47 13.27 4.54
CA LEU A 429 -1.84 14.59 4.49
C LEU A 429 -0.30 14.55 4.53
N GLY A 430 0.28 13.48 5.09
CA GLY A 430 1.71 13.35 5.35
C GLY A 430 2.36 12.23 4.53
N LEU A 431 2.16 10.97 4.95
CA LEU A 431 2.90 9.81 4.43
C LEU A 431 2.61 9.52 2.95
N GLY A 432 1.35 9.63 2.51
CA GLY A 432 0.96 9.39 1.11
C GLY A 432 1.67 10.34 0.13
N PRO A 433 1.53 11.67 0.29
CA PRO A 433 2.25 12.65 -0.52
C PRO A 433 3.77 12.49 -0.45
N LEU A 434 4.32 12.14 0.72
CA LEU A 434 5.75 11.95 0.90
C LEU A 434 6.26 10.73 0.10
N GLY A 435 5.55 9.60 0.17
CA GLY A 435 5.85 8.41 -0.64
C GLY A 435 5.78 8.68 -2.15
N ASP A 436 4.75 9.39 -2.61
CA ASP A 436 4.59 9.78 -4.02
C ASP A 436 5.72 10.74 -4.49
N GLN A 437 6.10 11.71 -3.64
CA GLN A 437 7.21 12.63 -3.91
C GLN A 437 8.56 11.93 -4.02
N VAL A 438 8.76 10.80 -3.34
CA VAL A 438 9.97 9.98 -3.48
C VAL A 438 9.88 9.04 -4.69
N GLY A 439 8.71 8.43 -4.91
CA GLY A 439 8.51 7.43 -5.95
C GLY A 439 8.59 8.01 -7.37
N ARG A 440 7.93 9.14 -7.64
CA ARG A 440 7.85 9.71 -9.00
C ARG A 440 9.19 10.15 -9.60
N PRO A 441 10.12 10.77 -8.83
CA PRO A 441 11.42 11.14 -9.37
C PRO A 441 12.41 9.98 -9.44
N LEU A 442 12.13 8.85 -8.77
CA LEU A 442 13.04 7.71 -8.66
C LEU A 442 13.50 7.18 -10.03
N PRO A 443 12.64 7.09 -11.07
CA PRO A 443 13.06 6.71 -12.43
C PRO A 443 14.17 7.56 -13.06
N ARG A 444 14.33 8.81 -12.62
CA ARG A 444 15.36 9.74 -13.14
C ARG A 444 16.77 9.38 -12.69
N VAL A 445 16.89 8.58 -11.62
CA VAL A 445 18.17 8.16 -11.06
C VAL A 445 18.87 7.14 -11.95
N PHE A 446 18.12 6.29 -12.66
CA PHE A 446 18.70 5.19 -13.45
C PHE A 446 18.47 5.27 -14.96
N ARG A 447 17.53 6.10 -15.45
CA ARG A 447 17.35 6.29 -16.90
C ARG A 447 18.57 7.01 -17.50
N SER A 448 18.99 6.59 -18.70
CA SER A 448 20.06 7.24 -19.48
C SER A 448 19.54 8.28 -20.47
N VAL A 449 18.22 8.31 -20.72
CA VAL A 449 17.57 9.19 -21.69
C VAL A 449 16.80 10.30 -20.97
N PRO A 450 16.90 11.57 -21.42
CA PRO A 450 16.15 12.68 -20.85
C PRO A 450 14.63 12.46 -20.94
N GLN A 451 13.91 12.72 -19.85
CA GLN A 451 12.45 12.61 -19.80
C GLN A 451 11.81 13.92 -20.29
N GLU A 452 10.81 13.81 -21.17
CA GLU A 452 9.98 14.95 -21.57
C GLU A 452 9.08 15.33 -20.38
N GLU A 453 9.32 16.50 -19.80
CA GLU A 453 8.65 16.91 -18.56
C GLU A 453 7.50 17.90 -18.81
N GLY A 454 7.46 18.48 -20.01
CA GLY A 454 6.46 19.44 -20.41
C GLY A 454 6.87 20.10 -21.73
N ARG A 455 5.92 20.81 -22.34
CA ARG A 455 6.16 21.54 -23.58
C ARG A 455 5.96 23.02 -23.32
N LEU A 456 6.95 23.82 -23.67
CA LEU A 456 6.99 25.26 -23.50
C LEU A 456 6.80 25.89 -24.87
N LEU A 457 5.76 26.71 -24.98
CA LEU A 457 5.31 27.27 -26.24
C LEU A 457 5.79 28.73 -26.29
N LEU A 458 6.78 29.00 -27.12
CA LEU A 458 7.37 30.33 -27.29
C LEU A 458 6.70 31.03 -28.46
N GLN A 459 5.99 32.13 -28.18
CA GLN A 459 5.35 32.96 -29.20
C GLN A 459 5.27 34.43 -28.76
N PRO A 460 5.74 35.39 -29.57
CA PRO A 460 6.48 35.18 -30.82
C PRO A 460 7.91 34.67 -30.54
N PHE A 461 8.34 33.62 -31.26
CA PHE A 461 9.72 33.13 -31.26
C PHE A 461 10.44 33.72 -32.46
N ASP A 462 11.52 34.46 -32.22
CA ASP A 462 12.37 35.04 -33.27
C ASP A 462 13.45 34.03 -33.71
N PRO A 463 13.43 33.53 -34.96
CA PRO A 463 14.46 32.63 -35.47
C PRO A 463 15.87 33.22 -35.47
N ALA A 464 16.01 34.55 -35.46
CA ALA A 464 17.32 35.22 -35.39
C ALA A 464 18.03 34.99 -34.04
N ALA A 465 17.30 34.54 -33.01
CA ALA A 465 17.86 34.18 -31.72
C ALA A 465 18.55 32.79 -31.71
N VAL A 466 18.47 32.03 -32.80
CA VAL A 466 19.12 30.72 -32.93
C VAL A 466 20.58 30.89 -33.36
N PHE A 467 21.51 30.33 -32.58
CA PHE A 467 22.95 30.36 -32.83
C PHE A 467 23.54 28.93 -32.93
N PRO A 468 24.60 28.72 -33.71
CA PRO A 468 25.24 27.42 -33.84
C PRO A 468 26.13 27.11 -32.63
N VAL A 469 26.04 25.88 -32.11
CA VAL A 469 26.94 25.32 -31.10
C VAL A 469 27.67 24.12 -31.71
N TYR A 470 29.00 24.14 -31.71
CA TYR A 470 29.79 23.08 -32.31
C TYR A 470 30.04 21.93 -31.33
N GLY A 471 29.66 20.72 -31.73
CA GLY A 471 29.94 19.50 -30.99
C GLY A 471 31.42 19.07 -31.11
N ARG A 472 31.84 18.11 -30.27
CA ARG A 472 33.18 17.51 -30.35
C ARG A 472 33.43 16.75 -31.66
N ASP A 473 32.38 16.48 -32.41
CA ASP A 473 32.37 15.89 -33.76
C ASP A 473 32.54 16.95 -34.87
N GLY A 474 32.68 18.23 -34.53
CA GLY A 474 32.85 19.34 -35.47
C GLY A 474 31.58 19.78 -36.18
N ARG A 475 30.41 19.20 -35.83
CA ARG A 475 29.12 19.57 -36.44
C ARG A 475 28.47 20.72 -35.69
N ALA A 476 27.86 21.63 -36.44
CA ALA A 476 27.09 22.74 -35.88
C ALA A 476 25.67 22.27 -35.51
N HIS A 477 25.31 22.40 -34.25
CA HIS A 477 23.98 22.12 -33.74
C HIS A 477 23.27 23.44 -33.38
N PRO A 478 22.12 23.76 -33.99
CA PRO A 478 21.41 25.02 -33.72
C PRO A 478 20.84 25.03 -32.30
N HIS A 479 21.06 26.11 -31.55
CA HIS A 479 20.58 26.32 -30.17
C HIS A 479 20.04 27.75 -29.98
N PHE A 480 19.22 27.98 -28.97
CA PHE A 480 18.79 29.31 -28.52
C PHE A 480 18.87 29.39 -26.99
N PHE A 481 18.84 30.59 -26.41
CA PHE A 481 18.86 30.74 -24.95
C PHE A 481 17.45 30.69 -24.36
N LEU A 482 17.26 29.88 -23.32
CA LEU A 482 16.07 29.86 -22.49
C LEU A 482 16.48 30.13 -21.04
N GLN A 483 15.79 31.05 -20.37
CA GLN A 483 16.03 31.27 -18.94
C GLN A 483 15.57 30.06 -18.11
N ASN A 484 16.45 29.56 -17.25
CA ASN A 484 16.08 28.54 -16.27
C ASN A 484 15.22 29.14 -15.13
N ARG A 485 14.73 28.31 -14.20
CA ARG A 485 13.93 28.79 -13.05
C ARG A 485 14.66 29.75 -12.11
N ALA A 486 16.00 29.82 -12.19
CA ALA A 486 16.83 30.76 -11.44
C ALA A 486 17.11 32.06 -12.21
N GLY A 487 16.58 32.22 -13.43
CA GLY A 487 16.76 33.40 -14.28
C GLY A 487 18.03 33.38 -15.14
N GLU A 488 18.79 32.29 -15.14
CA GLU A 488 20.05 32.20 -15.90
C GLU A 488 19.78 31.71 -17.34
N PRO A 489 20.42 32.31 -18.36
CA PRO A 489 20.26 31.88 -19.75
C PRO A 489 20.99 30.55 -19.99
N VAL A 490 20.25 29.50 -20.32
CA VAL A 490 20.78 28.17 -20.65
C VAL A 490 20.62 27.94 -22.16
N PRO A 491 21.67 27.48 -22.88
CA PRO A 491 21.56 27.13 -24.29
C PRO A 491 20.75 25.84 -24.46
N VAL A 492 19.77 25.87 -25.34
CA VAL A 492 18.80 24.81 -25.59
C VAL A 492 18.76 24.48 -27.07
N PRO A 493 18.75 23.19 -27.48
CA PRO A 493 18.73 22.82 -28.90
C PRO A 493 17.46 23.29 -29.60
N PHE A 494 17.65 23.86 -30.80
CA PHE A 494 16.59 24.27 -31.70
C PHE A 494 16.24 23.13 -32.67
N ASP A 495 14.98 22.73 -32.73
CA ASP A 495 14.46 21.73 -33.66
C ASP A 495 13.61 22.41 -34.74
N PRO A 496 14.10 22.54 -35.99
CA PRO A 496 13.37 23.22 -37.07
C PRO A 496 12.00 22.61 -37.36
N ALA A 497 11.79 21.32 -37.10
CA ALA A 497 10.51 20.64 -37.33
C ALA A 497 9.40 21.12 -36.37
N ARG A 498 9.76 21.85 -35.31
CA ARG A 498 8.85 22.31 -34.25
C ARG A 498 8.61 23.82 -34.30
N PHE A 499 9.11 24.48 -35.34
CA PHE A 499 8.88 25.89 -35.60
C PHE A 499 7.84 26.05 -36.72
N ASP A 500 6.77 26.79 -36.46
CA ASP A 500 5.79 27.17 -37.46
C ASP A 500 6.07 28.61 -37.95
N PRO A 501 6.54 28.79 -39.19
CA PRO A 501 6.90 30.10 -39.74
C PRO A 501 5.68 30.99 -40.04
N ALA A 502 4.47 30.45 -40.16
CA ALA A 502 3.27 31.25 -40.42
C ALA A 502 2.76 31.97 -39.16
N THR A 503 3.00 31.38 -37.98
CA THR A 503 2.50 31.88 -36.69
C THR A 503 3.60 32.40 -35.76
N GLY A 504 4.88 32.24 -36.14
CA GLY A 504 6.03 32.60 -35.30
C GLY A 504 6.09 31.79 -34.01
N ARG A 505 5.62 30.54 -34.05
CA ARG A 505 5.42 29.67 -32.89
C ARG A 505 6.52 28.62 -32.84
N TYR A 506 7.16 28.48 -31.69
CA TYR A 506 8.12 27.39 -31.44
C TYR A 506 7.69 26.52 -30.26
N GLU A 507 7.70 25.20 -30.47
CA GLU A 507 7.39 24.23 -29.43
C GLU A 507 8.67 23.62 -28.84
N HIS A 508 9.10 24.14 -27.69
CA HIS A 508 10.23 23.60 -26.96
C HIS A 508 9.79 22.47 -26.02
N ILE A 509 10.34 21.27 -26.18
CA ILE A 509 10.13 20.21 -25.18
C ILE A 509 11.16 20.36 -24.08
N VAL A 510 10.69 20.66 -22.88
CA VAL A 510 11.50 20.71 -21.67
C VAL A 510 11.90 19.29 -21.33
N LYS A 511 13.13 18.93 -21.68
CA LYS A 511 13.72 17.65 -21.31
C LYS A 511 14.50 17.81 -20.02
N ARG A 512 14.17 17.04 -18.98
CA ARG A 512 15.04 16.98 -17.79
C ARG A 512 16.12 15.93 -18.01
N PRO A 513 17.41 16.30 -17.87
CA PRO A 513 18.48 15.34 -17.98
C PRO A 513 18.39 14.29 -16.86
N PRO A 514 18.92 13.08 -17.10
CA PRO A 514 19.05 12.08 -16.06
C PRO A 514 19.92 12.60 -14.92
N LEU A 515 19.65 12.12 -13.70
CA LEU A 515 20.30 12.65 -12.50
C LEU A 515 21.77 12.22 -12.41
N PHE A 516 22.07 11.05 -12.96
CA PHE A 516 23.42 10.54 -13.20
C PHE A 516 23.66 10.46 -14.71
N GLY A 517 24.90 10.72 -15.17
CA GLY A 517 25.24 10.73 -16.59
C GLY A 517 25.01 9.37 -17.28
N PRO A 518 24.97 9.31 -18.63
CA PRO A 518 24.59 8.11 -19.40
C PRO A 518 25.39 6.84 -19.09
N GLY A 519 26.63 6.95 -18.59
CA GLY A 519 27.49 5.82 -18.21
C GLY A 519 27.37 5.37 -16.74
N LEU A 520 26.57 6.06 -15.92
CA LEU A 520 26.42 5.81 -14.48
C LEU A 520 25.05 5.20 -14.12
N SER A 521 24.32 4.67 -15.10
CA SER A 521 22.99 4.06 -14.93
C SER A 521 22.98 2.93 -13.90
N LEU A 522 24.04 2.12 -13.84
CA LEU A 522 24.18 1.02 -12.88
C LEU A 522 24.28 1.51 -11.43
N LEU A 523 24.99 2.63 -11.20
CA LEU A 523 25.11 3.24 -9.86
C LEU A 523 23.76 3.80 -9.42
N GLY A 524 23.00 4.39 -10.34
CA GLY A 524 21.63 4.82 -10.08
C GLY A 524 20.71 3.67 -9.66
N VAL A 525 20.72 2.56 -10.41
CA VAL A 525 19.93 1.36 -10.05
C VAL A 525 20.35 0.82 -8.68
N ALA A 526 21.66 0.70 -8.43
CA ALA A 526 22.18 0.23 -7.14
C ALA A 526 21.73 1.12 -5.97
N LEU A 527 21.71 2.44 -6.17
CA LEU A 527 21.25 3.40 -5.17
C LEU A 527 19.75 3.28 -4.89
N VAL A 528 18.93 3.05 -5.93
CA VAL A 528 17.49 2.78 -5.79
C VAL A 528 17.24 1.48 -5.01
N PHE A 529 18.02 0.43 -5.28
CA PHE A 529 17.92 -0.83 -4.54
C PHE A 529 18.39 -0.70 -3.09
N LEU A 530 19.48 0.01 -2.84
CA LEU A 530 19.92 0.32 -1.48
C LEU A 530 18.86 1.13 -0.73
N PHE A 531 18.20 2.06 -1.43
CA PHE A 531 17.12 2.85 -0.89
C PHE A 531 15.90 2.01 -0.50
N ALA A 532 15.43 1.15 -1.42
CA ALA A 532 14.33 0.23 -1.18
C ALA A 532 14.64 -0.71 0.01
N PHE A 533 15.86 -1.25 0.04
CA PHE A 533 16.34 -2.09 1.14
C PHE A 533 16.33 -1.35 2.48
N GLY A 534 16.94 -0.17 2.54
CA GLY A 534 17.06 0.60 3.79
C GLY A 534 15.70 1.08 4.30
N MET A 535 14.78 1.46 3.41
CA MET A 535 13.41 1.76 3.76
C MET A 535 12.71 0.54 4.38
N GLY A 536 12.76 -0.61 3.70
CA GLY A 536 12.09 -1.83 4.16
C GLY A 536 12.66 -2.33 5.48
N TYR A 537 13.98 -2.41 5.58
CA TYR A 537 14.68 -2.83 6.79
C TYR A 537 14.37 -1.91 7.97
N GLY A 538 14.53 -0.60 7.80
CA GLY A 538 14.39 0.34 8.90
C GLY A 538 12.94 0.60 9.33
N SER A 539 11.98 0.59 8.39
CA SER A 539 10.55 0.67 8.74
C SER A 539 10.09 -0.55 9.53
N THR A 540 10.56 -1.75 9.16
CA THR A 540 10.23 -2.99 9.86
C THR A 540 10.84 -3.04 11.26
N MET A 541 12.08 -2.58 11.42
CA MET A 541 12.70 -2.47 12.75
C MET A 541 11.91 -1.55 13.69
N ALA A 542 11.25 -0.54 13.14
CA ALA A 542 10.45 0.43 13.86
C ALA A 542 9.02 -0.07 14.17
N GLU A 543 8.60 -1.23 13.64
CA GLU A 543 7.24 -1.73 13.72
C GLU A 543 6.88 -2.28 15.12
N PRO A 544 5.88 -1.70 15.83
CA PRO A 544 5.49 -2.17 17.16
C PRO A 544 4.93 -3.59 17.17
N ALA A 545 4.18 -3.98 16.14
CA ALA A 545 3.56 -5.30 16.05
C ALA A 545 4.63 -6.42 15.96
N LEU A 546 5.69 -6.20 15.18
CA LEU A 546 6.82 -7.13 15.08
C LEU A 546 7.55 -7.26 16.42
N SER A 547 7.73 -6.15 17.13
CA SER A 547 8.32 -6.18 18.47
C SER A 547 7.47 -6.98 19.46
N ALA A 548 6.14 -6.93 19.35
CA ALA A 548 5.24 -7.71 20.20
C ALA A 548 5.34 -9.21 19.88
N LEU A 549 5.30 -9.58 18.58
CA LEU A 549 5.52 -10.94 18.12
C LEU A 549 6.85 -11.51 18.64
N GLY A 550 7.94 -10.75 18.52
CA GLY A 550 9.26 -11.17 18.97
C GLY A 550 9.34 -11.44 20.47
N ARG A 551 8.56 -10.74 21.31
CA ARG A 551 8.46 -11.05 22.75
C ARG A 551 7.72 -12.35 22.98
N SER A 552 6.58 -12.55 22.32
CA SER A 552 5.82 -13.80 22.43
C SER A 552 6.65 -15.01 22.00
N VAL A 553 7.41 -14.89 20.90
CA VAL A 553 8.34 -15.94 20.45
C VAL A 553 9.45 -16.19 21.48
N GLU A 554 10.02 -15.14 22.07
CA GLU A 554 11.05 -15.29 23.10
C GLU A 554 10.51 -15.96 24.38
N GLU A 555 9.30 -15.61 24.81
CA GLU A 555 8.64 -16.21 25.97
C GLU A 555 8.31 -17.69 25.74
N LEU A 556 7.74 -18.03 24.57
CA LEU A 556 7.35 -19.40 24.25
C LEU A 556 8.55 -20.32 24.00
N THR A 557 9.67 -19.78 23.51
CA THR A 557 10.90 -20.56 23.26
C THR A 557 11.85 -20.59 24.46
N VAL A 558 11.39 -20.13 25.64
CA VAL A 558 12.18 -20.05 26.88
C VAL A 558 13.51 -19.31 26.65
N GLY A 559 13.46 -18.25 25.85
CA GLY A 559 14.62 -17.43 25.53
C GLY A 559 15.59 -18.00 24.50
N THR A 560 15.27 -19.15 23.86
CA THR A 560 16.09 -19.74 22.79
C THR A 560 16.14 -18.84 21.57
N ILE A 561 15.00 -18.29 21.16
CA ILE A 561 14.90 -17.31 20.08
C ILE A 561 14.74 -15.93 20.73
N LYS A 562 15.75 -15.07 20.60
CA LYS A 562 15.72 -13.72 21.19
C LYS A 562 14.86 -12.78 20.37
N ARG A 563 14.07 -11.90 21.02
CA ARG A 563 13.29 -10.83 20.37
C ARG A 563 14.12 -10.03 19.37
N GLY A 564 15.34 -9.65 19.75
CA GLY A 564 16.24 -8.88 18.88
C GLY A 564 16.62 -9.65 17.61
N GLY A 565 16.82 -10.97 17.71
CA GLY A 565 17.10 -11.84 16.57
C GLY A 565 15.92 -11.96 15.62
N VAL A 566 14.70 -12.09 16.15
CA VAL A 566 13.45 -12.11 15.35
C VAL A 566 13.33 -10.81 14.56
N ILE A 567 13.45 -9.65 15.24
CA ILE A 567 13.31 -8.34 14.59
C ILE A 567 14.34 -8.18 13.46
N GLN A 568 15.59 -8.57 13.69
CA GLN A 568 16.66 -8.48 12.71
C GLN A 568 16.44 -9.39 11.49
N ALA A 569 16.09 -10.66 11.73
CA ALA A 569 15.84 -11.62 10.66
C ALA A 569 14.66 -11.18 9.76
N VAL A 570 13.57 -10.73 10.38
CA VAL A 570 12.38 -10.26 9.67
C VAL A 570 12.68 -8.96 8.91
N SER A 571 13.36 -7.99 9.54
CA SER A 571 13.72 -6.71 8.89
C SER A 571 14.64 -6.91 7.68
N LEU A 572 15.59 -7.83 7.78
CA LEU A 572 16.45 -8.20 6.65
C LEU A 572 15.62 -8.76 5.49
N GLY A 573 14.66 -9.65 5.79
CA GLY A 573 13.75 -10.20 4.81
C GLY A 573 12.90 -9.13 4.14
N VAL A 574 12.32 -8.19 4.90
CA VAL A 574 11.52 -7.10 4.33
C VAL A 574 12.37 -6.21 3.43
N GLY A 575 13.58 -5.85 3.85
CA GLY A 575 14.52 -5.08 3.02
C GLY A 575 14.81 -5.76 1.68
N LEU A 576 15.12 -7.07 1.69
CA LEU A 576 15.34 -7.84 0.47
C LEU A 576 14.06 -7.93 -0.39
N GLY A 577 12.91 -8.15 0.24
CA GLY A 577 11.61 -8.20 -0.42
C GLY A 577 11.26 -6.90 -1.13
N LEU A 578 11.45 -5.74 -0.49
CA LEU A 578 11.23 -4.44 -1.12
C LEU A 578 12.17 -4.21 -2.29
N THR A 579 13.43 -4.61 -2.18
CA THR A 579 14.38 -4.51 -3.31
C THR A 579 13.92 -5.35 -4.50
N VAL A 580 13.47 -6.58 -4.27
CA VAL A 580 12.91 -7.44 -5.33
C VAL A 580 11.61 -6.85 -5.90
N GLY A 581 10.74 -6.29 -5.05
CA GLY A 581 9.51 -5.62 -5.47
C GLY A 581 9.77 -4.36 -6.31
N VAL A 582 10.77 -3.56 -5.96
CA VAL A 582 11.19 -2.42 -6.79
C VAL A 582 11.82 -2.93 -8.09
N ALA A 583 12.71 -3.92 -8.05
CA ALA A 583 13.28 -4.53 -9.24
C ALA A 583 12.20 -5.08 -10.20
N ARG A 584 11.12 -5.65 -9.67
CA ARG A 584 9.95 -6.07 -10.45
C ARG A 584 9.38 -4.94 -11.29
N ILE A 585 9.16 -3.77 -10.68
CA ILE A 585 8.60 -2.61 -11.38
C ILE A 585 9.61 -2.04 -12.36
N LEU A 586 10.88 -1.93 -11.96
CA LEU A 586 11.94 -1.35 -12.81
C LEU A 586 12.20 -2.15 -14.08
N TYR A 587 12.15 -3.49 -14.00
CA TYR A 587 12.43 -4.39 -15.11
C TYR A 587 11.18 -4.99 -15.75
N HIS A 588 9.98 -4.54 -15.34
CA HIS A 588 8.69 -5.06 -15.80
C HIS A 588 8.58 -6.60 -15.68
N LEU A 589 9.12 -7.16 -14.60
CA LEU A 589 9.12 -8.61 -14.40
C LEU A 589 7.69 -9.10 -14.08
N PRO A 590 7.22 -10.20 -14.70
CA PRO A 590 5.94 -10.76 -14.30
C PRO A 590 6.06 -11.36 -12.90
N THR A 591 5.18 -10.94 -11.99
CA THR A 591 5.26 -11.23 -10.56
C THR A 591 5.20 -12.72 -10.25
N VAL A 592 4.53 -13.51 -11.08
CA VAL A 592 4.47 -14.97 -10.94
C VAL A 592 5.88 -15.59 -11.00
N TRP A 593 6.78 -15.08 -11.83
CA TRP A 593 8.17 -15.57 -11.91
C TRP A 593 9.00 -15.25 -10.67
N LEU A 594 8.57 -14.30 -9.85
CA LEU A 594 9.20 -13.97 -8.57
C LEU A 594 8.56 -14.77 -7.42
N LEU A 595 7.23 -14.92 -7.44
CA LEU A 595 6.48 -15.62 -6.39
C LEU A 595 6.71 -17.12 -6.41
N VAL A 596 6.61 -17.78 -7.58
CA VAL A 596 6.71 -19.24 -7.68
C VAL A 596 8.03 -19.78 -7.13
N PRO A 597 9.23 -19.28 -7.51
CA PRO A 597 10.48 -19.79 -6.94
C PRO A 597 10.62 -19.44 -5.45
N ALA A 598 10.19 -18.25 -5.02
CA ALA A 598 10.30 -17.85 -3.62
C ALA A 598 9.40 -18.70 -2.71
N TYR A 599 8.14 -18.93 -3.10
CA TYR A 599 7.25 -19.84 -2.39
C TYR A 599 7.66 -21.32 -2.55
N GLY A 600 8.27 -21.71 -3.66
CA GLY A 600 8.85 -23.04 -3.82
C GLY A 600 9.94 -23.31 -2.77
N LEU A 601 10.88 -22.38 -2.61
CA LEU A 601 11.88 -22.41 -1.53
C LEU A 601 11.22 -22.39 -0.15
N LEU A 602 10.21 -21.54 0.04
CA LEU A 602 9.47 -21.42 1.28
C LEU A 602 8.81 -22.74 1.72
N LEU A 603 8.20 -23.46 0.79
CA LEU A 603 7.56 -24.76 1.04
C LEU A 603 8.60 -25.81 1.43
N VAL A 604 9.78 -25.81 0.81
CA VAL A 604 10.90 -26.69 1.20
C VAL A 604 11.40 -26.36 2.61
N LEU A 605 11.63 -25.08 2.92
CA LEU A 605 12.05 -24.65 4.26
C LEU A 605 10.99 -24.96 5.33
N THR A 606 9.72 -24.81 4.99
CA THR A 606 8.58 -25.13 5.86
C THR A 606 8.49 -26.64 6.12
N TRP A 607 8.74 -27.45 5.11
CA TRP A 607 8.78 -28.91 5.26
C TRP A 607 9.88 -29.34 6.26
N LEU A 608 11.07 -28.74 6.15
CA LEU A 608 12.23 -29.02 7.01
C LEU A 608 12.12 -28.46 8.44
N SER A 609 11.26 -27.47 8.66
CA SER A 609 11.12 -26.77 9.95
C SER A 609 10.16 -27.48 10.90
N GLU A 610 10.28 -27.26 12.21
CA GLU A 610 9.29 -27.75 13.18
C GLU A 610 8.00 -26.93 13.12
N GLU A 611 6.93 -27.46 13.71
CA GLU A 611 5.60 -26.85 13.68
C GLU A 611 5.58 -25.46 14.35
N ASP A 612 6.20 -25.35 15.53
CA ASP A 612 6.28 -24.09 16.29
C ASP A 612 7.05 -23.02 15.51
N LEU A 613 8.22 -23.37 14.96
CA LEU A 613 9.00 -22.45 14.11
C LEU A 613 8.25 -22.05 12.84
N THR A 614 7.51 -22.98 12.24
CA THR A 614 6.67 -22.71 11.06
C THR A 614 5.60 -21.68 11.40
N GLY A 615 4.88 -21.87 12.50
CA GLY A 615 3.87 -20.92 12.97
C GLY A 615 4.43 -19.52 13.20
N PHE A 616 5.57 -19.41 13.90
CA PHE A 616 6.21 -18.12 14.16
C PHE A 616 6.67 -17.42 12.89
N ALA A 617 7.31 -18.15 11.97
CA ALA A 617 7.86 -17.54 10.76
C ALA A 617 6.77 -17.07 9.79
N TRP A 618 5.71 -17.88 9.60
CA TRP A 618 4.62 -17.52 8.70
C TRP A 618 3.77 -16.37 9.24
N ASP A 619 3.52 -16.32 10.56
CA ASP A 619 2.87 -15.16 11.17
C ASP A 619 3.77 -13.92 11.13
N ALA A 620 5.10 -14.08 11.27
CA ALA A 620 6.04 -12.97 11.16
C ALA A 620 5.99 -12.26 9.81
N GLY A 621 5.78 -13.00 8.71
CA GLY A 621 5.56 -12.41 7.37
C GLY A 621 4.38 -11.45 7.35
N GLY A 622 3.24 -11.88 7.91
CA GLY A 622 2.02 -11.07 8.00
C GLY A 622 2.15 -9.89 8.96
N VAL A 623 2.98 -9.99 10.00
CA VAL A 623 3.16 -8.88 10.97
C VAL A 623 4.02 -7.73 10.42
N THR A 624 4.66 -7.90 9.26
CA THR A 624 5.53 -6.86 8.68
C THR A 624 4.79 -5.69 8.02
N THR A 625 3.47 -5.83 7.82
CA THR A 625 2.63 -4.89 7.07
C THR A 625 1.96 -3.86 7.97
N GLY A 626 2.80 -3.07 8.65
CA GLY A 626 2.36 -2.09 9.63
C GLY A 626 1.56 -0.88 9.08
N PRO A 627 0.94 -0.11 9.99
CA PRO A 627 0.11 1.07 9.68
C PRO A 627 0.85 2.17 8.91
N VAL A 628 2.19 2.20 9.01
CA VAL A 628 3.05 3.20 8.38
C VAL A 628 3.72 2.64 7.13
N THR A 629 4.19 1.39 7.19
CA THR A 629 4.96 0.75 6.11
C THR A 629 4.10 0.52 4.87
N VAL A 630 2.88 -0.02 5.00
CA VAL A 630 2.05 -0.36 3.84
C VAL A 630 1.64 0.86 3.02
N PRO A 631 1.05 1.93 3.61
CA PRO A 631 0.68 3.11 2.82
C PRO A 631 1.89 3.76 2.13
N LEU A 632 3.04 3.78 2.80
CA LEU A 632 4.26 4.35 2.23
C LEU A 632 4.81 3.53 1.07
N VAL A 633 4.90 2.19 1.23
CA VAL A 633 5.42 1.28 0.20
C VAL A 633 4.50 1.26 -1.03
N LEU A 634 3.18 1.24 -0.81
CA LEU A 634 2.20 1.37 -1.91
C LEU A 634 2.34 2.71 -2.62
N ALA A 635 2.38 3.83 -1.88
CA ALA A 635 2.55 5.16 -2.48
C ALA A 635 3.86 5.27 -3.29
N MET A 636 4.95 4.70 -2.77
CA MET A 636 6.22 4.63 -3.51
C MET A 636 6.10 3.77 -4.77
N GLY A 637 5.56 2.56 -4.68
CA GLY A 637 5.41 1.65 -5.82
C GLY A 637 4.55 2.23 -6.94
N LEU A 638 3.43 2.84 -6.58
CA LEU A 638 2.56 3.58 -7.49
C LEU A 638 3.28 4.79 -8.10
N GLY A 639 4.06 5.53 -7.29
CA GLY A 639 4.88 6.65 -7.79
C GLY A 639 5.92 6.22 -8.82
N ILE A 640 6.61 5.09 -8.58
CA ILE A 640 7.57 4.51 -9.52
C ILE A 640 6.86 4.03 -10.79
N GLY A 641 5.75 3.29 -10.64
CA GLY A 641 4.95 2.78 -11.75
C GLY A 641 4.47 3.90 -12.68
N ASN A 642 3.93 4.97 -12.11
CA ASN A 642 3.53 6.16 -12.88
C ASN A 642 4.69 6.82 -13.64
N GLY A 643 5.86 6.96 -13.00
CA GLY A 643 7.03 7.55 -13.67
C GLY A 643 7.60 6.68 -14.79
N LEU A 644 7.28 5.39 -14.77
CA LEU A 644 7.66 4.40 -15.77
C LEU A 644 6.54 4.06 -16.78
N GLU A 645 5.35 4.67 -16.65
CA GLU A 645 4.15 4.36 -17.45
C GLU A 645 3.77 2.86 -17.38
N VAL A 646 3.97 2.24 -16.20
CA VAL A 646 3.54 0.86 -15.93
C VAL A 646 2.10 0.87 -15.47
N VAL A 647 1.31 -0.06 -16.02
CA VAL A 647 -0.12 -0.23 -15.74
C VAL A 647 -0.39 -0.51 -14.25
N ASP A 648 0.50 -1.21 -13.55
CA ASP A 648 0.38 -1.48 -12.11
C ASP A 648 1.66 -1.24 -11.29
N GLY A 649 1.55 -0.40 -10.26
CA GLY A 649 2.59 -0.19 -9.24
C GLY A 649 2.53 -1.17 -8.05
N PHE A 650 1.66 -2.18 -8.15
CA PHE A 650 1.40 -3.19 -7.11
C PHE A 650 2.42 -4.34 -7.17
N GLY A 651 2.41 -5.20 -6.15
CA GLY A 651 3.24 -6.40 -6.01
C GLY A 651 4.47 -6.21 -5.11
N ILE A 652 4.73 -4.99 -4.63
CA ILE A 652 5.84 -4.73 -3.69
C ILE A 652 5.52 -5.30 -2.31
N VAL A 653 4.28 -5.16 -1.84
CA VAL A 653 3.86 -5.63 -0.51
C VAL A 653 3.91 -7.16 -0.45
N ALA A 654 3.54 -7.82 -1.55
CA ALA A 654 3.68 -9.26 -1.70
C ALA A 654 5.13 -9.73 -1.48
N MET A 655 6.10 -9.08 -2.15
CA MET A 655 7.52 -9.41 -1.99
C MET A 655 8.03 -9.08 -0.58
N ALA A 656 7.58 -7.96 -0.02
CA ALA A 656 7.87 -7.57 1.36
C ALA A 656 7.38 -8.59 2.39
N SER A 657 6.36 -9.40 2.07
CA SER A 657 5.76 -10.37 2.99
C SER A 657 6.37 -11.78 2.87
N VAL A 658 6.85 -12.18 1.69
CA VAL A 658 7.44 -13.51 1.44
C VAL A 658 8.83 -13.67 2.05
N PHE A 659 9.72 -12.72 1.80
CA PHE A 659 11.13 -12.80 2.19
C PHE A 659 11.36 -12.85 3.71
N PRO A 660 10.58 -12.14 4.56
CA PRO A 660 10.68 -12.28 6.02
C PRO A 660 10.40 -13.69 6.53
N ILE A 661 9.48 -14.41 5.89
CA ILE A 661 9.19 -15.80 6.27
C ILE A 661 10.41 -16.66 5.95
N ILE A 662 11.01 -16.48 4.76
CA ILE A 662 12.23 -17.18 4.35
C ILE A 662 13.37 -16.90 5.34
N THR A 663 13.67 -15.63 5.63
CA THR A 663 14.78 -15.27 6.52
C THR A 663 14.53 -15.72 7.96
N MET A 664 13.28 -15.71 8.44
CA MET A 664 12.92 -16.21 9.77
C MET A 664 13.05 -17.74 9.88
N LEU A 665 12.60 -18.49 8.88
CA LEU A 665 12.79 -19.95 8.83
C LEU A 665 14.29 -20.31 8.80
N LEU A 666 15.08 -19.62 7.97
CA LEU A 666 16.53 -19.81 7.92
C LEU A 666 17.19 -19.48 9.26
N TYR A 667 16.80 -18.38 9.90
CA TYR A 667 17.30 -18.01 11.22
C TYR A 667 17.01 -19.07 12.29
N GLY A 668 15.78 -19.59 12.33
CA GLY A 668 15.39 -20.64 13.26
C GLY A 668 16.14 -21.96 13.03
N LEU A 669 16.31 -22.37 11.76
CA LEU A 669 17.09 -23.56 11.40
C LEU A 669 18.57 -23.42 11.78
N LEU A 670 19.16 -22.23 11.59
CA LEU A 670 20.55 -21.93 11.96
C LEU A 670 20.78 -22.00 13.47
N ILE A 671 19.88 -21.43 14.28
CA ILE A 671 19.98 -21.53 15.75
C ILE A 671 19.95 -22.99 16.19
N ARG A 672 19.02 -23.77 15.63
CA ARG A 672 18.88 -25.19 15.95
C ARG A 672 20.11 -26.01 15.56
N ALA A 673 20.69 -25.74 14.39
CA ALA A 673 21.93 -26.40 13.96
C ALA A 673 23.09 -26.12 14.92
N ARG A 674 23.23 -24.88 15.39
CA ARG A 674 24.23 -24.49 16.39
C ARG A 674 24.00 -25.18 17.74
N GLN A 675 22.74 -25.29 18.18
CA GLN A 675 22.40 -25.97 19.43
C GLN A 675 22.75 -27.47 19.42
N ARG A 676 22.48 -28.15 18.30
CA ARG A 676 22.84 -29.56 18.11
C ARG A 676 24.36 -29.79 18.17
N GLN A 677 25.15 -28.82 17.69
CA GLN A 677 26.61 -28.88 17.75
C GLN A 677 27.17 -28.59 19.16
N SER A 678 26.49 -27.79 19.97
CA SER A 678 26.90 -27.50 21.35
C SER A 678 26.50 -28.57 22.38
N VAL A 679 25.72 -29.58 21.99
CA VAL A 679 25.38 -30.74 22.84
C VAL A 679 25.87 -32.07 22.21
N PRO A 680 27.19 -32.32 22.03
CA PRO A 680 27.67 -33.63 21.56
C PRO A 680 27.66 -34.73 22.65
N GLY A 681 27.45 -34.37 23.92
CA GLY A 681 27.79 -35.22 25.07
C GLY A 681 26.73 -36.24 25.55
N GLN A 682 25.53 -36.28 24.99
CA GLN A 682 24.46 -37.18 25.49
C GLN A 682 24.10 -38.34 24.56
N ALA A 683 24.43 -38.26 23.26
CA ALA A 683 24.17 -39.36 22.32
C ALA A 683 25.08 -40.59 22.53
N ALA A 684 26.17 -40.47 23.30
CA ALA A 684 27.04 -41.59 23.66
C ALA A 684 26.56 -42.37 24.90
N GLY A 685 25.56 -41.87 25.65
CA GLY A 685 25.04 -42.53 26.85
C GLY A 685 23.97 -43.59 26.58
N GLU A 686 23.24 -43.50 25.47
CA GLU A 686 22.17 -44.44 25.13
C GLU A 686 22.67 -45.73 24.46
N ALA A 687 23.89 -45.74 23.93
CA ALA A 687 24.53 -46.95 23.39
C ALA A 687 25.21 -47.82 24.47
N GLY A 688 25.27 -47.35 25.73
CA GLY A 688 25.95 -48.03 26.85
C GLY A 688 25.05 -48.82 27.80
N HIS A 689 23.73 -48.85 27.58
CA HIS A 689 22.76 -49.57 28.43
C HIS A 689 21.97 -50.67 27.72
N ALA A 690 22.42 -51.08 26.53
CA ALA A 690 21.98 -52.30 25.86
C ALA A 690 23.08 -53.38 25.90
N GLY A 691 23.63 -53.62 27.09
CA GLY A 691 24.56 -54.71 27.40
C GLY A 691 23.93 -55.67 28.39
#